data_AF-A0A7W1J055-F1
#
_entry.id   AF-A0A7W1J055-F1
#
_cell.length_a   1.000
_cell.length_b   1.000
_cell.length_c   1.000
_cell.angle_alpha   90.00
_cell.angle_beta   90.00
_cell.angle_gamma   90.00
#
_symmetry.space_group_name_H-M   'P 1'
#
loop_
_entity.id
_entity.type
_entity.pdbx_description
1 polymer ?
#
loop_
_entity_poly.entity_id
_entity_poly.type
_entity_poly.pdbx_seq_one_letter_code
_entity_poly.pdbx_strand_id
1 'polypeptide(L)'
;MSIATIPRLALLLLVWAFVAAADVKPRLIITTDIGGDPDDQQSLVRLLLYANEFDIEGLIASAAGTPGELGQSIVRPDLIRQQIDAYAQVRGSLVRHASAFPTADALRAVVKSGNPQRGVNAIGAGKDTEGSNWIISVVDRSDTRPVDIAIWGGQTDLGQALWKIKNTRTASAYQQFVSRIRVHDIADQDGIYTWLRGMFPEVWYILAKSQDGVGCNSVFRGMFKDGDTSTVTKSWIDTNIVNGHGALGALYPRDGLWTCGNGINGIKEGDTPSWFYFLRHGLNDPAEPTWGGWGARFQREGTVWRDAQDTVNGSTSRTATVWRWRPAYQADFQARLDWCVRDFAAANHAPIAVLNGQAGREVVRLNVTAGQSVTLNAAGSSDPDGHALTYRWFQYREPGTHAGAITLAGATSSQASFTAPSVTSFATIHVVVEVKDNGSPALTSFRRVVLQVDPVVNQPTTPLIDDTFSDGVIDPRWQPIGDLPLAERNGRIEITTTSSSTWRGGGLFLRDPVEIGSGLIYRVRLGVPDISSNQFAEITLTPAWVFDAEGQAQEYLRAAIRGSTLTLTTRRSGITTTLWSVGGISAGQVMTLELTMTAGRVSLTMDGVVRFDGSHALSWTHVHPGFRAANRDDAKGGLAWFDDVAIRRPATTPGFAGAVINFQPSGAVTPAGMVADSGAVFAARNGLSYGWNVANSETRERNSSAAPDQAHDTLNHLQKTSSLRWELALPSGWYEVRIVRGDPAFTDQVNHLLVEGVTMADPDGADRFDDDTVTVQVSDGRLTVAPASNAVNAKVCFIEVVAVPVGGG
;
A
#
# COMPACT_ATOMS: atom_id res chain seq x y z
N MET A 1 -60.29 18.68 -38.58
CA MET A 1 -60.09 19.13 -37.18
C MET A 1 -59.97 17.86 -36.35
N SER A 2 -58.76 17.52 -35.91
CA SER A 2 -58.13 17.89 -34.62
C SER A 2 -58.51 16.85 -33.54
N ILE A 3 -57.63 15.90 -33.15
CA ILE A 3 -56.51 16.05 -32.16
C ILE A 3 -57.10 16.36 -30.75
N ALA A 4 -56.80 15.65 -29.65
CA ALA A 4 -55.63 14.80 -29.34
C ALA A 4 -55.93 13.56 -28.48
N THR A 5 -54.99 12.62 -28.51
CA THR A 5 -54.70 11.59 -27.49
C THR A 5 -54.28 12.18 -26.14
N ILE A 6 -54.67 11.55 -25.03
CA ILE A 6 -54.04 11.73 -23.70
C ILE A 6 -53.24 10.45 -23.38
N PRO A 7 -51.91 10.51 -23.16
CA PRO A 7 -51.13 9.33 -22.83
C PRO A 7 -51.24 8.97 -21.34
N ARG A 8 -51.21 7.66 -21.05
CA ARG A 8 -51.09 7.13 -19.68
C ARG A 8 -49.69 7.45 -19.13
N LEU A 9 -49.59 8.31 -18.12
CA LEU A 9 -48.36 8.45 -17.35
C LEU A 9 -48.32 7.36 -16.27
N ALA A 10 -47.69 6.23 -16.58
CA ALA A 10 -47.35 5.23 -15.56
C ALA A 10 -46.20 5.79 -14.72
N LEU A 11 -46.45 6.05 -13.45
CA LEU A 11 -45.42 6.48 -12.49
C LEU A 11 -44.50 5.30 -12.16
N LEU A 12 -43.52 5.05 -13.02
CA LEU A 12 -42.40 4.15 -12.74
C LEU A 12 -41.56 4.76 -11.62
N LEU A 13 -41.85 4.33 -10.38
CA LEU A 13 -40.94 4.49 -9.24
C LEU A 13 -39.66 3.70 -9.54
N LEU A 14 -38.72 4.37 -10.19
CA LEU A 14 -37.32 3.94 -10.31
C LEU A 14 -36.69 3.99 -8.92
N VAL A 15 -36.96 2.96 -8.13
CA VAL A 15 -36.16 2.65 -6.94
C VAL A 15 -34.78 2.28 -7.44
N TRP A 16 -33.85 3.23 -7.36
CA TRP A 16 -32.42 2.96 -7.51
C TRP A 16 -31.99 2.11 -6.33
N ALA A 17 -32.15 0.79 -6.46
CA ALA A 17 -31.53 -0.17 -5.59
C ALA A 17 -30.02 -0.07 -5.80
N PHE A 18 -29.37 0.82 -5.04
CA PHE A 18 -27.95 0.73 -4.81
C PHE A 18 -27.68 -0.64 -4.18
N VAL A 19 -27.21 -1.57 -5.00
CA VAL A 19 -26.53 -2.77 -4.49
C VAL A 19 -25.26 -2.26 -3.84
N ALA A 20 -25.34 -1.97 -2.55
CA ALA A 20 -24.16 -1.85 -1.71
C ALA A 20 -23.39 -3.16 -1.88
N ALA A 21 -22.12 -3.08 -2.31
CA ALA A 21 -21.25 -4.25 -2.29
C ALA A 21 -21.28 -4.81 -0.86
N ALA A 22 -21.53 -6.12 -0.73
CA ALA A 22 -21.60 -6.76 0.57
C ALA A 22 -20.25 -6.57 1.28
N ASP A 23 -20.27 -5.91 2.44
CA ASP A 23 -19.05 -5.57 3.17
C ASP A 23 -18.32 -6.88 3.56
N VAL A 24 -17.06 -7.01 3.13
CA VAL A 24 -16.33 -8.28 3.24
C VAL A 24 -15.90 -8.48 4.68
N LYS A 25 -16.65 -9.32 5.39
CA LYS A 25 -16.40 -9.65 6.80
C LYS A 25 -14.94 -10.04 7.05
N PRO A 26 -14.29 -9.56 8.13
CA PRO A 26 -13.00 -10.07 8.57
C PRO A 26 -13.14 -11.51 9.10
N ARG A 27 -12.10 -12.33 8.89
CA ARG A 27 -12.04 -13.73 9.38
C ARG A 27 -11.38 -13.72 10.75
N LEU A 28 -12.12 -14.06 11.80
CA LEU A 28 -11.70 -13.84 13.19
C LEU A 28 -11.51 -15.16 13.97
N ILE A 29 -10.36 -15.31 14.61
CA ILE A 29 -10.09 -16.28 15.67
C ILE A 29 -9.85 -15.52 16.97
N ILE A 30 -10.50 -15.96 18.05
CA ILE A 30 -10.19 -15.54 19.42
C ILE A 30 -9.41 -16.64 20.13
N THR A 31 -8.30 -16.30 20.82
CA THR A 31 -7.76 -17.12 21.91
C THR A 31 -7.99 -16.40 23.24
N THR A 32 -8.71 -17.05 24.15
CA THR A 32 -9.26 -16.45 25.38
C THR A 32 -8.89 -17.28 26.61
N ASP A 33 -8.63 -16.62 27.73
CA ASP A 33 -8.39 -17.25 29.04
C ASP A 33 -9.59 -17.15 29.99
N ILE A 34 -10.78 -17.09 29.38
CA ILE A 34 -12.10 -17.05 30.01
C ILE A 34 -12.22 -17.91 31.28
N GLY A 35 -12.77 -17.29 32.32
CA GLY A 35 -12.97 -17.93 33.62
C GLY A 35 -11.80 -17.75 34.59
N GLY A 36 -10.76 -17.02 34.21
CA GLY A 36 -9.88 -16.32 35.15
C GLY A 36 -10.59 -15.13 35.78
N ASP A 37 -10.80 -14.10 34.97
CA ASP A 37 -11.44 -12.85 35.38
C ASP A 37 -12.65 -12.49 34.50
N PRO A 38 -13.52 -11.54 34.92
CA PRO A 38 -14.78 -11.28 34.25
C PRO A 38 -14.67 -10.65 32.85
N ASP A 39 -13.52 -10.10 32.43
CA ASP A 39 -13.48 -9.36 31.17
C ASP A 39 -13.57 -10.20 29.91
N ASP A 40 -12.96 -11.38 29.80
CA ASP A 40 -13.23 -12.29 28.67
C ASP A 40 -14.73 -12.57 28.48
N GLN A 41 -15.47 -12.69 29.60
CA GLN A 41 -16.92 -12.92 29.57
C GLN A 41 -17.67 -11.67 29.11
N GLN A 42 -17.26 -10.48 29.53
CA GLN A 42 -17.82 -9.22 29.04
C GLN A 42 -17.50 -9.02 27.55
N SER A 43 -16.25 -9.25 27.14
CA SER A 43 -15.71 -9.13 25.78
C SER A 43 -16.40 -10.10 24.81
N LEU A 44 -16.68 -11.35 25.23
CA LEU A 44 -17.37 -12.34 24.39
C LEU A 44 -18.88 -12.05 24.28
N VAL A 45 -19.56 -11.58 25.34
CA VAL A 45 -20.95 -11.11 25.23
C VAL A 45 -21.03 -9.98 24.19
N ARG A 46 -20.12 -9.00 24.25
CA ARG A 46 -20.06 -7.95 23.23
C ARG A 46 -19.78 -8.51 21.85
N LEU A 47 -18.76 -9.37 21.66
CA LEU A 47 -18.43 -9.95 20.35
C LEU A 47 -19.62 -10.70 19.72
N LEU A 48 -20.40 -11.46 20.51
CA LEU A 48 -21.58 -12.18 20.02
C LEU A 48 -22.67 -11.26 19.45
N LEU A 49 -22.77 -10.03 19.96
CA LEU A 49 -23.66 -8.98 19.46
C LEU A 49 -23.13 -8.30 18.18
N TYR A 50 -21.86 -8.50 17.83
CA TYR A 50 -21.22 -8.06 16.59
C TYR A 50 -20.91 -9.23 15.65
N ALA A 51 -21.38 -10.46 15.96
CA ALA A 51 -21.14 -11.63 15.13
C ALA A 51 -21.73 -11.52 13.70
N ASN A 52 -22.62 -10.55 13.45
CA ASN A 52 -23.07 -10.21 12.10
C ASN A 52 -21.96 -9.55 11.25
N GLU A 53 -20.95 -8.93 11.85
CA GLU A 53 -19.88 -8.17 11.18
C GLU A 53 -18.64 -9.05 10.84
N PHE A 54 -18.52 -10.24 11.45
CA PHE A 54 -17.36 -11.13 11.33
C PHE A 54 -17.72 -12.52 10.77
N ASP A 55 -16.73 -13.15 10.12
CA ASP A 55 -16.67 -14.60 9.97
C ASP A 55 -15.88 -15.15 11.16
N ILE A 56 -16.58 -15.47 12.26
CA ILE A 56 -15.96 -16.05 13.46
C ILE A 56 -15.59 -17.50 13.15
N GLU A 57 -14.31 -17.74 12.87
CA GLU A 57 -13.77 -19.04 12.48
C GLU A 57 -13.10 -19.79 13.63
N GLY A 58 -12.88 -19.18 14.80
CA GLY A 58 -12.35 -19.86 15.99
C GLY A 58 -12.70 -19.15 17.30
N LEU A 59 -13.16 -19.92 18.29
CA LEU A 59 -13.33 -19.50 19.69
C LEU A 59 -12.56 -20.47 20.58
N ILE A 60 -11.28 -20.19 20.80
CA ILE A 60 -10.32 -21.11 21.40
C ILE A 60 -10.15 -20.76 22.88
N ALA A 61 -10.61 -21.64 23.76
CA ALA A 61 -10.31 -21.53 25.19
C ALA A 61 -8.86 -21.97 25.43
N SER A 62 -7.95 -21.01 25.58
CA SER A 62 -6.60 -21.24 26.10
C SER A 62 -6.66 -21.61 27.60
N ALA A 63 -5.51 -21.80 28.25
CA ALA A 63 -5.45 -21.86 29.72
C ALA A 63 -6.24 -20.69 30.32
N ALA A 64 -6.90 -20.88 31.46
CA ALA A 64 -7.77 -19.86 32.06
C ALA A 64 -7.05 -19.02 33.13
N GLY A 65 -7.27 -17.70 33.11
CA GLY A 65 -6.72 -16.70 34.01
C GLY A 65 -5.21 -16.48 33.96
N THR A 66 -4.77 -15.33 34.44
CA THR A 66 -3.36 -14.92 34.42
C THR A 66 -2.46 -15.95 35.13
N PRO A 67 -1.16 -16.03 34.80
CA PRO A 67 -0.27 -17.09 35.32
C PRO A 67 -0.30 -17.26 36.85
N GLY A 68 -0.91 -18.35 37.32
CA GLY A 68 -1.04 -18.71 38.73
C GLY A 68 -2.35 -18.29 39.42
N GLU A 69 -3.20 -17.48 38.77
CA GLU A 69 -4.41 -16.89 39.35
C GLU A 69 -5.41 -17.91 39.89
N LEU A 70 -5.73 -18.94 39.10
CA LEU A 70 -6.69 -19.97 39.49
C LEU A 70 -6.10 -21.10 40.34
N GLY A 71 -4.78 -21.10 40.59
CA GLY A 71 -4.07 -22.18 41.29
C GLY A 71 -4.09 -23.56 40.59
N GLN A 72 -4.65 -23.66 39.38
CA GLN A 72 -4.80 -24.89 38.60
C GLN A 72 -4.65 -24.63 37.10
N SER A 73 -4.12 -25.60 36.36
CA SER A 73 -4.01 -25.58 34.90
C SER A 73 -5.29 -26.13 34.27
N ILE A 74 -6.14 -25.26 33.72
CA ILE A 74 -7.46 -25.61 33.16
C ILE A 74 -7.79 -24.75 31.93
N VAL A 75 -8.62 -25.27 31.03
CA VAL A 75 -9.26 -24.52 29.93
C VAL A 75 -10.78 -24.50 30.16
N ARG A 76 -11.49 -23.42 29.78
CA ARG A 76 -12.93 -23.25 30.05
C ARG A 76 -13.82 -23.03 28.82
N PRO A 77 -13.80 -23.94 27.82
CA PRO A 77 -14.67 -23.86 26.65
C PRO A 77 -16.15 -24.07 26.99
N ASP A 78 -16.49 -24.51 28.21
CA ASP A 78 -17.84 -24.53 28.74
C ASP A 78 -18.43 -23.12 28.93
N LEU A 79 -17.63 -22.15 29.37
CA LEU A 79 -18.06 -20.75 29.53
C LEU A 79 -18.33 -20.07 28.17
N ILE A 80 -17.55 -20.42 27.15
CA ILE A 80 -17.80 -19.99 25.76
C ILE A 80 -19.15 -20.54 25.28
N ARG A 81 -19.41 -21.84 25.50
CA ARG A 81 -20.68 -22.48 25.11
C ARG A 81 -21.87 -21.90 25.87
N GLN A 82 -21.74 -21.63 27.17
CA GLN A 82 -22.78 -20.97 27.97
C GLN A 82 -23.22 -19.62 27.37
N GLN A 83 -22.27 -18.82 26.88
CA GLN A 83 -22.59 -17.56 26.20
C GLN A 83 -23.25 -17.77 24.83
N ILE A 84 -22.81 -18.77 24.07
CA ILE A 84 -23.48 -19.13 22.80
C ILE A 84 -24.90 -19.65 23.03
N ASP A 85 -25.16 -20.34 24.16
CA ASP A 85 -26.49 -20.81 24.55
C ASP A 85 -27.41 -19.66 25.00
N ALA A 86 -26.86 -18.59 25.59
CA ALA A 86 -27.57 -17.34 25.85
C ALA A 86 -27.84 -16.56 24.55
N TYR A 87 -26.85 -16.47 23.66
CA TYR A 87 -26.99 -15.90 22.31
C TYR A 87 -28.06 -16.61 21.49
N ALA A 88 -28.14 -17.95 21.55
CA ALA A 88 -29.13 -18.74 20.82
C ALA A 88 -30.58 -18.31 21.11
N GLN A 89 -30.86 -17.88 22.35
CA GLN A 89 -32.18 -17.44 22.79
C GLN A 89 -32.56 -16.06 22.24
N VAL A 90 -31.58 -15.16 22.05
CA VAL A 90 -31.81 -13.80 21.54
C VAL A 90 -31.55 -13.65 20.04
N ARG A 91 -30.90 -14.63 19.39
CA ARG A 91 -30.58 -14.62 17.96
C ARG A 91 -31.82 -14.38 17.09
N GLY A 92 -32.96 -14.98 17.45
CA GLY A 92 -34.22 -14.80 16.73
C GLY A 92 -34.67 -13.34 16.66
N SER A 93 -34.38 -12.55 17.70
CA SER A 93 -34.56 -11.11 17.70
C SER A 93 -33.52 -10.43 16.81
N LEU A 94 -32.23 -10.70 17.07
CA LEU A 94 -31.08 -10.07 16.41
C LEU A 94 -31.11 -10.17 14.87
N VAL A 95 -31.52 -11.31 14.30
CA VAL A 95 -31.62 -11.48 12.83
C VAL A 95 -32.64 -10.58 12.15
N ARG A 96 -33.57 -9.98 12.92
CA ARG A 96 -34.55 -9.00 12.42
C ARG A 96 -33.96 -7.61 12.28
N HIS A 97 -32.87 -7.32 12.99
CA HIS A 97 -32.11 -6.07 12.93
C HIS A 97 -30.95 -6.16 11.91
N ALA A 98 -30.27 -7.31 11.85
CA ALA A 98 -29.27 -7.60 10.81
C ALA A 98 -29.28 -9.07 10.39
N SER A 99 -29.52 -9.37 9.11
CA SER A 99 -29.69 -10.75 8.62
C SER A 99 -28.43 -11.63 8.75
N ALA A 100 -27.24 -11.03 8.82
CA ALA A 100 -25.95 -11.70 8.72
C ALA A 100 -25.43 -12.38 10.01
N PHE A 101 -26.23 -12.43 11.09
CA PHE A 101 -25.89 -13.10 12.35
C PHE A 101 -25.78 -14.63 12.19
N PRO A 102 -24.63 -15.27 12.55
CA PRO A 102 -24.41 -16.70 12.37
C PRO A 102 -25.32 -17.55 13.27
N THR A 103 -25.55 -18.82 12.93
CA THR A 103 -26.31 -19.73 13.80
C THR A 103 -25.53 -20.06 15.07
N ALA A 104 -26.24 -20.34 16.17
CA ALA A 104 -25.59 -20.79 17.41
C ALA A 104 -24.77 -22.08 17.18
N ASP A 105 -25.23 -22.98 16.30
CA ASP A 105 -24.49 -24.20 15.97
C ASP A 105 -23.21 -23.94 15.18
N ALA A 106 -23.21 -22.95 14.27
CA ALA A 106 -21.97 -22.52 13.60
C ALA A 106 -20.96 -21.97 14.62
N LEU A 107 -21.41 -21.17 15.59
CA LEU A 107 -20.56 -20.68 16.69
C LEU A 107 -20.07 -21.82 17.60
N ARG A 108 -20.93 -22.80 17.96
CA ARG A 108 -20.53 -23.98 18.74
C ARG A 108 -19.50 -24.84 18.01
N ALA A 109 -19.61 -24.98 16.69
CA ALA A 109 -18.70 -25.78 15.88
C ALA A 109 -17.25 -25.25 15.89
N VAL A 110 -17.08 -23.92 16.00
CA VAL A 110 -15.77 -23.26 16.07
C VAL A 110 -15.21 -23.11 17.49
N VAL A 111 -15.91 -23.59 18.54
CA VAL A 111 -15.36 -23.67 19.90
C VAL A 111 -14.30 -24.78 19.98
N LYS A 112 -13.11 -24.45 20.50
CA LYS A 112 -11.97 -25.38 20.62
C LYS A 112 -11.31 -25.30 22.00
N SER A 113 -10.73 -26.42 22.44
CA SER A 113 -9.84 -26.47 23.61
C SER A 113 -8.38 -26.24 23.21
N GLY A 114 -7.78 -25.18 23.75
CA GLY A 114 -6.35 -24.92 23.70
C GLY A 114 -5.55 -25.69 24.74
N ASN A 115 -4.35 -25.20 25.08
CA ASN A 115 -3.48 -25.84 26.06
C ASN A 115 -3.80 -25.34 27.50
N PRO A 116 -4.07 -26.22 28.48
CA PRO A 116 -4.18 -25.81 29.90
C PRO A 116 -2.84 -25.42 30.52
N GLN A 117 -1.71 -25.76 29.88
CA GLN A 117 -0.37 -25.31 30.26
C GLN A 117 0.05 -24.12 29.40
N ARG A 118 0.60 -23.09 30.05
CA ARG A 118 1.08 -21.86 29.41
C ARG A 118 2.59 -21.92 29.12
N GLY A 119 3.04 -21.10 28.16
CA GLY A 119 4.45 -20.76 27.99
C GLY A 119 5.21 -21.65 26.99
N VAL A 120 6.47 -21.31 26.71
CA VAL A 120 7.31 -22.03 25.73
C VAL A 120 7.48 -23.53 26.05
N ASN A 121 7.41 -23.89 27.34
CA ASN A 121 7.47 -25.29 27.78
C ASN A 121 6.22 -26.10 27.41
N ALA A 122 5.12 -25.45 27.06
CA ALA A 122 3.91 -26.06 26.53
C ALA A 122 3.92 -26.21 24.99
N ILE A 123 4.99 -25.75 24.31
CA ILE A 123 5.16 -25.81 22.85
C ILE A 123 6.21 -26.86 22.46
N GLY A 124 6.02 -27.55 21.33
CA GLY A 124 6.96 -28.51 20.74
C GLY A 124 6.34 -29.81 20.24
N ALA A 125 7.19 -30.80 19.98
CA ALA A 125 6.78 -32.13 19.53
C ALA A 125 5.83 -32.80 20.54
N GLY A 126 4.72 -33.37 20.04
CA GLY A 126 3.73 -34.05 20.87
C GLY A 126 2.83 -33.15 21.71
N LYS A 127 2.86 -31.82 21.52
CA LYS A 127 2.07 -30.84 22.30
C LYS A 127 0.98 -30.14 21.48
N ASP A 128 0.55 -30.77 20.39
CA ASP A 128 -0.57 -30.30 19.58
C ASP A 128 -1.88 -30.33 20.39
N THR A 129 -2.69 -29.30 20.25
CA THR A 129 -4.01 -29.18 20.91
C THR A 129 -5.13 -29.18 19.87
N GLU A 130 -6.39 -29.17 20.30
CA GLU A 130 -7.51 -28.92 19.38
C GLU A 130 -7.38 -27.50 18.80
N GLY A 131 -7.07 -26.51 19.64
CA GLY A 131 -6.85 -25.12 19.27
C GLY A 131 -5.74 -24.91 18.24
N SER A 132 -4.54 -25.45 18.48
CA SER A 132 -3.39 -25.24 17.58
C SER A 132 -3.60 -25.89 16.20
N ASN A 133 -4.18 -27.10 16.17
CA ASN A 133 -4.57 -27.76 14.92
C ASN A 133 -5.70 -27.01 14.21
N TRP A 134 -6.63 -26.40 14.95
CA TRP A 134 -7.72 -25.62 14.37
C TRP A 134 -7.22 -24.33 13.71
N ILE A 135 -6.31 -23.59 14.36
CA ILE A 135 -5.64 -22.41 13.76
C ILE A 135 -5.01 -22.79 12.42
N ILE A 136 -4.25 -23.90 12.38
CA ILE A 136 -3.66 -24.43 11.15
C ILE A 136 -4.76 -24.67 10.09
N SER A 137 -5.81 -25.41 10.44
CA SER A 137 -6.90 -25.76 9.52
C SER A 137 -7.71 -24.57 8.98
N VAL A 138 -7.68 -23.43 9.68
CA VAL A 138 -8.36 -22.18 9.28
C VAL A 138 -7.48 -21.37 8.32
N VAL A 139 -6.18 -21.24 8.61
CA VAL A 139 -5.22 -20.53 7.76
C VAL A 139 -4.96 -21.25 6.43
N ASP A 140 -5.03 -22.59 6.44
CA ASP A 140 -4.87 -23.45 5.26
C ASP A 140 -6.06 -23.43 4.29
N ARG A 141 -7.21 -22.84 4.67
CA ARG A 141 -8.38 -22.76 3.78
C ARG A 141 -8.03 -22.01 2.49
N SER A 142 -8.74 -22.31 1.42
CA SER A 142 -8.61 -21.64 0.11
C SER A 142 -9.20 -20.22 0.08
N ASP A 143 -9.39 -19.60 1.25
CA ASP A 143 -9.84 -18.22 1.40
C ASP A 143 -8.61 -17.30 1.44
N THR A 144 -8.57 -16.34 0.53
CA THR A 144 -7.43 -15.42 0.34
C THR A 144 -7.41 -14.28 1.35
N ARG A 145 -8.49 -14.07 2.12
CA ARG A 145 -8.53 -13.05 3.18
C ARG A 145 -7.62 -13.48 4.33
N PRO A 146 -6.87 -12.55 4.94
CA PRO A 146 -6.07 -12.84 6.11
C PRO A 146 -6.93 -13.33 7.28
N VAL A 147 -6.34 -14.15 8.13
CA VAL A 147 -6.93 -14.62 9.39
C VAL A 147 -6.45 -13.69 10.51
N ASP A 148 -7.42 -13.04 11.15
CA ASP A 148 -7.22 -12.14 12.26
C ASP A 148 -7.29 -12.93 13.56
N ILE A 149 -6.18 -12.97 14.31
CA ILE A 149 -6.05 -13.71 15.57
C ILE A 149 -5.95 -12.69 16.71
N ALA A 150 -7.06 -12.49 17.40
CA ALA A 150 -7.12 -11.68 18.61
C ALA A 150 -6.81 -12.58 19.81
N ILE A 151 -5.71 -12.28 20.51
CA ILE A 151 -5.27 -12.99 21.70
C ILE A 151 -5.65 -12.14 22.91
N TRP A 152 -6.68 -12.59 23.63
CA TRP A 152 -7.14 -11.99 24.87
C TRP A 152 -6.28 -12.52 26.01
N GLY A 153 -6.13 -13.85 26.05
CA GLY A 153 -5.32 -14.56 27.04
C GLY A 153 -4.00 -15.10 26.52
N GLY A 154 -3.89 -16.43 26.44
CA GLY A 154 -2.64 -17.11 26.11
C GLY A 154 -2.29 -17.11 24.62
N GLN A 155 -1.01 -16.88 24.31
CA GLN A 155 -0.46 -17.01 22.96
C GLN A 155 0.03 -18.45 22.66
N THR A 156 0.03 -19.35 23.65
CA THR A 156 0.61 -20.71 23.58
C THR A 156 0.12 -21.54 22.38
N ASP A 157 -1.19 -21.57 22.11
CA ASP A 157 -1.76 -22.36 21.01
C ASP A 157 -1.37 -21.84 19.61
N LEU A 158 -1.24 -20.51 19.45
CA LEU A 158 -0.66 -19.92 18.24
C LEU A 158 0.83 -20.27 18.11
N GLY A 159 1.58 -20.21 19.22
CA GLY A 159 2.98 -20.62 19.25
C GLY A 159 3.18 -22.08 18.87
N GLN A 160 2.30 -22.99 19.30
CA GLN A 160 2.28 -24.39 18.88
C GLN A 160 1.94 -24.54 17.40
N ALA A 161 0.95 -23.80 16.89
CA ALA A 161 0.59 -23.83 15.47
C ALA A 161 1.76 -23.42 14.57
N LEU A 162 2.38 -22.26 14.87
CA LEU A 162 3.54 -21.74 14.15
C LEU A 162 4.75 -22.67 14.25
N TRP A 163 5.02 -23.22 15.44
CA TRP A 163 6.09 -24.20 15.65
C TRP A 163 5.88 -25.44 14.78
N LYS A 164 4.66 -26.02 14.77
CA LYS A 164 4.34 -27.19 13.97
C LYS A 164 4.54 -26.91 12.48
N ILE A 165 4.01 -25.82 11.95
CA ILE A 165 4.18 -25.49 10.52
C ILE A 165 5.65 -25.34 10.16
N LYS A 166 6.43 -24.59 10.94
CA LYS A 166 7.86 -24.36 10.68
C LYS A 166 8.72 -25.63 10.74
N ASN A 167 8.29 -26.65 11.50
CA ASN A 167 9.01 -27.93 11.63
C ASN A 167 8.47 -29.04 10.71
N THR A 168 7.32 -28.87 10.06
CA THR A 168 6.69 -29.95 9.25
C THR A 168 6.46 -29.59 7.78
N ARG A 169 6.60 -28.32 7.39
CA ARG A 169 6.42 -27.87 6.01
C ARG A 169 7.71 -27.33 5.39
N THR A 170 7.72 -27.20 4.07
CA THR A 170 8.79 -26.51 3.35
C THR A 170 8.82 -25.03 3.71
N ALA A 171 9.97 -24.38 3.51
CA ALA A 171 10.12 -22.95 3.81
C ALA A 171 9.09 -22.08 3.06
N SER A 172 8.83 -22.37 1.78
CA SER A 172 7.80 -21.67 0.99
C SER A 172 6.40 -21.83 1.59
N ALA A 173 6.00 -23.05 1.94
CA ALA A 173 4.69 -23.31 2.56
C ALA A 173 4.56 -22.71 3.98
N TYR A 174 5.66 -22.57 4.73
CA TYR A 174 5.68 -21.79 5.98
C TYR A 174 5.50 -20.28 5.70
N GLN A 175 6.21 -19.70 4.72
CA GLN A 175 6.08 -18.28 4.38
C GLN A 175 4.67 -17.94 3.88
N GLN A 176 4.06 -18.80 3.05
CA GLN A 176 2.67 -18.68 2.61
C GLN A 176 1.65 -18.81 3.77
N PHE A 177 1.98 -19.56 4.82
CA PHE A 177 1.13 -19.71 6.00
C PHE A 177 1.19 -18.45 6.88
N VAL A 178 2.39 -17.94 7.18
CA VAL A 178 2.54 -16.76 8.06
C VAL A 178 2.13 -15.44 7.39
N SER A 179 2.23 -15.31 6.07
CA SER A 179 1.79 -14.11 5.35
C SER A 179 0.27 -13.88 5.39
N ARG A 180 -0.50 -14.93 5.73
CA ARG A 180 -1.96 -14.87 5.90
C ARG A 180 -2.41 -14.51 7.32
N ILE A 181 -1.50 -14.40 8.29
CA ILE A 181 -1.85 -14.23 9.71
C ILE A 181 -1.61 -12.78 10.15
N ARG A 182 -2.62 -12.19 10.79
CA ARG A 182 -2.50 -10.92 11.53
C ARG A 182 -2.82 -11.18 13.01
N VAL A 183 -1.90 -10.86 13.91
CA VAL A 183 -2.07 -11.07 15.35
C VAL A 183 -2.32 -9.74 16.07
N HIS A 184 -3.25 -9.74 17.02
CA HIS A 184 -3.39 -8.68 18.02
C HIS A 184 -3.33 -9.27 19.44
N ASP A 185 -2.19 -9.07 20.11
CA ASP A 185 -1.87 -9.61 21.44
C ASP A 185 -2.14 -8.59 22.55
N ILE A 186 -3.02 -8.93 23.50
CA ILE A 186 -3.29 -8.15 24.71
C ILE A 186 -2.25 -8.51 25.79
N ALA A 187 -1.40 -7.55 26.12
CA ALA A 187 -0.46 -7.59 27.24
C ALA A 187 0.59 -8.72 27.28
N ASP A 188 0.65 -9.66 26.31
CA ASP A 188 1.57 -10.81 26.31
C ASP A 188 1.48 -11.63 27.62
N GLN A 189 0.33 -12.29 27.80
CA GLN A 189 -0.07 -12.90 29.07
C GLN A 189 0.66 -14.22 29.40
N ASP A 190 1.10 -14.99 28.40
CA ASP A 190 1.95 -16.18 28.65
C ASP A 190 3.45 -15.82 28.79
N GLY A 191 3.83 -14.56 28.54
CA GLY A 191 5.22 -14.10 28.55
C GLY A 191 6.10 -14.68 27.43
N ILE A 192 5.50 -15.15 26.33
CA ILE A 192 6.22 -15.81 25.22
C ILE A 192 6.44 -14.91 24.00
N TYR A 193 6.00 -13.64 24.04
CA TYR A 193 6.20 -12.68 22.94
C TYR A 193 7.65 -12.65 22.43
N THR A 194 8.64 -12.56 23.33
CA THR A 194 10.07 -12.50 22.95
C THR A 194 10.51 -13.76 22.18
N TRP A 195 10.00 -14.93 22.56
CA TRP A 195 10.26 -16.19 21.85
C TRP A 195 9.54 -16.22 20.51
N LEU A 196 8.26 -15.80 20.46
CA LEU A 196 7.48 -15.70 19.21
C LEU A 196 8.18 -14.79 18.19
N ARG A 197 8.65 -13.62 18.59
CA ARG A 197 9.34 -12.68 17.69
C ARG A 197 10.74 -13.14 17.27
N GLY A 198 11.44 -13.88 18.14
CA GLY A 198 12.72 -14.50 17.79
C GLY A 198 12.58 -15.66 16.80
N MET A 199 11.52 -16.47 16.93
CA MET A 199 11.30 -17.66 16.10
C MET A 199 10.50 -17.40 14.82
N PHE A 200 9.58 -16.44 14.84
CA PHE A 200 8.63 -16.14 13.74
C PHE A 200 8.54 -14.62 13.48
N PRO A 201 9.66 -13.92 13.19
CA PRO A 201 9.68 -12.48 12.96
C PRO A 201 8.84 -12.02 11.77
N GLU A 202 8.49 -12.94 10.86
CA GLU A 202 7.71 -12.65 9.64
C GLU A 202 6.21 -12.46 9.90
N VAL A 203 5.68 -13.00 11.02
CA VAL A 203 4.26 -12.86 11.38
C VAL A 203 3.92 -11.40 11.64
N TRP A 204 2.86 -10.88 11.02
CA TRP A 204 2.35 -9.54 11.29
C TRP A 204 1.74 -9.50 12.68
N TYR A 205 2.17 -8.55 13.52
CA TYR A 205 1.93 -8.60 14.95
C TYR A 205 1.71 -7.21 15.56
N ILE A 206 0.56 -7.01 16.21
CA ILE A 206 0.32 -5.96 17.21
C ILE A 206 0.55 -6.56 18.58
N LEU A 207 1.40 -5.91 19.39
CA LEU A 207 1.49 -6.14 20.83
C LEU A 207 0.95 -4.90 21.56
N ALA A 208 -0.27 -5.01 22.08
CA ALA A 208 -0.95 -4.01 22.89
C ALA A 208 -0.44 -4.09 24.34
N LYS A 209 0.73 -3.48 24.59
CA LYS A 209 1.47 -3.50 25.85
C LYS A 209 2.33 -2.24 25.91
N SER A 210 2.14 -1.40 26.91
CA SER A 210 2.87 -0.13 27.02
C SER A 210 4.39 -0.33 27.05
N GLN A 211 5.11 0.58 26.40
CA GLN A 211 6.58 0.53 26.31
C GLN A 211 7.27 1.14 27.55
N ASP A 212 6.52 1.78 28.43
CA ASP A 212 7.01 2.46 29.64
C ASP A 212 7.16 1.52 30.86
N GLY A 213 6.86 0.23 30.71
CA GLY A 213 6.84 -0.76 31.80
C GLY A 213 5.66 -0.60 32.76
N VAL A 214 4.84 0.43 32.61
CA VAL A 214 3.66 0.69 33.44
C VAL A 214 2.44 0.15 32.71
N GLY A 215 2.17 -1.16 32.81
CA GLY A 215 1.12 -1.84 32.03
C GLY A 215 -0.29 -1.22 32.10
N CYS A 216 -0.54 -0.39 33.11
CA CYS A 216 -1.74 0.43 33.28
C CYS A 216 -1.90 1.59 32.28
N ASN A 217 -0.83 1.91 31.56
CA ASN A 217 -0.82 2.86 30.46
C ASN A 217 -1.07 2.18 29.10
N SER A 218 -1.31 0.87 29.03
CA SER A 218 -1.51 0.20 27.74
C SER A 218 -2.81 0.65 27.06
N VAL A 219 -2.82 0.77 25.73
CA VAL A 219 -3.94 1.36 24.94
C VAL A 219 -5.31 0.78 25.30
N PHE A 220 -5.38 -0.54 25.46
CA PHE A 220 -6.61 -1.29 25.69
C PHE A 220 -7.30 -0.94 27.03
N ARG A 221 -6.54 -0.43 28.02
CA ARG A 221 -7.08 0.12 29.27
C ARG A 221 -8.02 1.31 29.03
N GLY A 222 -7.95 1.96 27.86
CA GLY A 222 -8.88 2.98 27.42
C GLY A 222 -10.32 2.51 27.19
N MET A 223 -10.65 1.22 27.29
CA MET A 223 -12.06 0.80 27.39
C MET A 223 -12.74 1.39 28.64
N PHE A 224 -12.04 1.42 29.77
CA PHE A 224 -12.60 1.76 31.09
C PHE A 224 -11.87 2.88 31.83
N LYS A 225 -10.63 3.18 31.48
CA LYS A 225 -9.80 4.21 32.11
C LYS A 225 -9.81 5.51 31.29
N ASP A 226 -9.67 6.64 31.99
CA ASP A 226 -9.58 8.00 31.44
C ASP A 226 -10.80 8.42 30.61
N GLY A 227 -10.87 9.68 30.17
CA GLY A 227 -12.04 10.24 29.48
C GLY A 227 -13.31 10.26 30.37
N ASP A 228 -14.49 10.24 29.73
CA ASP A 228 -15.77 10.10 30.43
C ASP A 228 -16.05 8.63 30.77
N THR A 229 -16.02 8.29 32.05
CA THR A 229 -16.23 6.93 32.57
C THR A 229 -17.66 6.66 33.05
N SER A 230 -18.62 7.57 32.83
CA SER A 230 -20.02 7.37 33.24
C SER A 230 -20.65 6.11 32.64
N THR A 231 -20.30 5.81 31.38
CA THR A 231 -20.77 4.68 30.57
C THR A 231 -20.02 3.35 30.81
N VAL A 232 -19.16 3.27 31.82
CA VAL A 232 -18.48 2.01 32.24
C VAL A 232 -18.80 1.61 33.68
N THR A 233 -19.74 2.29 34.32
CA THR A 233 -20.16 1.99 35.70
C THR A 233 -21.12 0.80 35.78
N LYS A 234 -21.14 0.11 36.92
CA LYS A 234 -22.13 -0.94 37.23
C LYS A 234 -23.57 -0.46 37.08
N SER A 235 -23.89 0.77 37.47
CA SER A 235 -25.22 1.37 37.25
C SER A 235 -25.58 1.47 35.76
N TRP A 236 -24.61 1.83 34.91
CA TRP A 236 -24.81 1.86 33.46
C TRP A 236 -25.00 0.45 32.89
N ILE A 237 -24.23 -0.56 33.34
CA ILE A 237 -24.41 -1.96 32.97
C ILE A 237 -25.81 -2.46 33.36
N ASP A 238 -26.19 -2.27 34.62
CA ASP A 238 -27.49 -2.70 35.13
C ASP A 238 -28.63 -2.09 34.31
N THR A 239 -28.52 -0.80 33.96
CA THR A 239 -29.56 -0.08 33.21
C THR A 239 -29.61 -0.45 31.73
N ASN A 240 -28.46 -0.54 31.04
CA ASN A 240 -28.39 -0.55 29.57
C ASN A 240 -27.95 -1.89 28.96
N ILE A 241 -27.42 -2.81 29.78
CA ILE A 241 -26.85 -4.09 29.31
C ILE A 241 -27.57 -5.29 29.92
N VAL A 242 -27.95 -5.23 31.20
CA VAL A 242 -28.41 -6.41 31.95
C VAL A 242 -29.92 -6.43 32.15
N ASN A 243 -30.49 -5.40 32.80
CA ASN A 243 -31.91 -5.45 33.19
C ASN A 243 -32.80 -5.25 31.96
N GLY A 244 -33.59 -6.27 31.61
CA GLY A 244 -34.55 -6.21 30.50
C GLY A 244 -33.99 -6.53 29.10
N HIS A 245 -32.69 -6.80 28.96
CA HIS A 245 -32.02 -6.98 27.65
C HIS A 245 -31.75 -8.46 27.26
N GLY A 246 -32.61 -9.37 27.74
CA GLY A 246 -32.62 -10.78 27.33
C GLY A 246 -31.51 -11.65 27.94
N ALA A 247 -31.44 -12.91 27.50
CA ALA A 247 -30.58 -13.93 28.10
C ALA A 247 -29.07 -13.62 27.99
N LEU A 248 -28.65 -13.01 26.88
CA LEU A 248 -27.25 -12.66 26.64
C LEU A 248 -26.80 -11.48 27.52
N GLY A 249 -27.63 -10.44 27.64
CA GLY A 249 -27.40 -9.34 28.58
C GLY A 249 -27.40 -9.81 30.04
N ALA A 250 -28.30 -10.72 30.41
CA ALA A 250 -28.36 -11.30 31.76
C ALA A 250 -27.09 -12.08 32.18
N LEU A 251 -26.26 -12.52 31.22
CA LEU A 251 -25.03 -13.26 31.46
C LEU A 251 -23.78 -12.35 31.56
N TYR A 252 -23.90 -11.06 31.22
CA TYR A 252 -22.80 -10.10 31.29
C TYR A 252 -22.37 -9.84 32.76
N PRO A 253 -21.09 -10.10 33.13
CA PRO A 253 -20.63 -9.85 34.49
C PRO A 253 -20.69 -8.36 34.88
N ARG A 254 -21.28 -8.07 36.04
CA ARG A 254 -21.46 -6.69 36.54
C ARG A 254 -20.25 -6.11 37.26
N ASP A 255 -19.49 -6.98 37.92
CA ASP A 255 -18.40 -6.60 38.81
C ASP A 255 -17.08 -6.73 38.06
N GLY A 256 -16.40 -5.61 37.83
CA GLY A 256 -15.02 -5.60 37.37
C GLY A 256 -14.06 -5.80 38.56
N LEU A 257 -12.93 -6.46 38.33
CA LEU A 257 -11.90 -6.62 39.35
C LEU A 257 -10.99 -5.39 39.46
N TRP A 258 -10.43 -5.20 40.65
CA TRP A 258 -9.49 -4.11 40.95
C TRP A 258 -8.29 -4.17 40.00
N THR A 259 -8.19 -3.19 39.11
CA THR A 259 -7.12 -3.13 38.11
C THR A 259 -6.54 -1.71 38.10
N CYS A 260 -5.21 -1.61 38.11
CA CYS A 260 -4.50 -0.34 37.93
C CYS A 260 -4.81 0.77 38.95
N GLY A 261 -5.02 0.37 40.22
CA GLY A 261 -5.28 1.32 41.32
C GLY A 261 -6.69 1.92 41.32
N ASN A 262 -7.51 1.57 40.32
CA ASN A 262 -8.92 1.93 40.25
C ASN A 262 -9.77 0.70 40.61
N GLY A 263 -10.69 0.86 41.55
CA GLY A 263 -11.77 -0.10 41.76
C GLY A 263 -12.79 0.02 40.64
N ILE A 264 -12.58 -0.73 39.56
CA ILE A 264 -13.47 -0.74 38.39
C ILE A 264 -14.75 -1.50 38.74
N ASN A 265 -15.68 -0.83 39.39
CA ASN A 265 -17.01 -1.39 39.65
C ASN A 265 -17.88 -1.22 38.38
N GLY A 266 -17.60 -2.06 37.37
CA GLY A 266 -18.34 -2.08 36.11
C GLY A 266 -17.58 -2.75 34.95
N ILE A 267 -17.53 -2.08 33.79
CA ILE A 267 -16.97 -2.62 32.55
C ILE A 267 -15.47 -2.63 32.64
N LYS A 268 -14.85 -3.79 32.39
CA LYS A 268 -13.41 -3.95 32.17
C LYS A 268 -13.15 -4.18 30.68
N GLU A 269 -13.64 -5.28 30.10
CA GLU A 269 -13.47 -5.58 28.66
C GLU A 269 -12.07 -5.25 28.12
N GLY A 270 -11.01 -5.74 28.77
CA GLY A 270 -9.63 -5.43 28.39
C GLY A 270 -9.30 -5.84 26.95
N ASP A 271 -10.03 -6.82 26.42
CA ASP A 271 -9.71 -7.52 25.18
C ASP A 271 -10.57 -7.06 24.01
N THR A 272 -11.72 -6.44 24.27
CA THR A 272 -12.60 -5.87 23.24
C THR A 272 -11.86 -5.01 22.20
N PRO A 273 -10.86 -4.18 22.56
CA PRO A 273 -10.02 -3.45 21.60
C PRO A 273 -9.34 -4.33 20.54
N SER A 274 -8.99 -5.58 20.86
CA SER A 274 -8.29 -6.48 19.92
C SER A 274 -9.13 -6.88 18.71
N TRP A 275 -10.44 -7.06 18.88
CA TRP A 275 -11.35 -7.37 17.78
C TRP A 275 -12.06 -6.12 17.23
N PHE A 276 -12.25 -5.07 18.04
CA PHE A 276 -12.56 -3.73 17.55
C PHE A 276 -11.53 -3.20 16.55
N TYR A 277 -10.26 -3.64 16.64
CA TYR A 277 -9.24 -3.29 15.66
C TYR A 277 -9.55 -3.84 14.27
N PHE A 278 -10.08 -5.07 14.19
CA PHE A 278 -10.41 -5.73 12.93
C PHE A 278 -11.82 -5.38 12.41
N LEU A 279 -12.69 -4.82 13.25
CA LEU A 279 -14.04 -4.38 12.89
C LEU A 279 -14.01 -3.29 11.80
N ARG A 280 -14.67 -3.52 10.65
CA ARG A 280 -14.90 -2.48 9.64
C ARG A 280 -16.05 -1.59 10.09
N HIS A 281 -15.75 -0.42 10.68
CA HIS A 281 -16.75 0.56 11.12
C HIS A 281 -16.53 1.98 10.54
N GLY A 282 -15.77 2.09 9.44
CA GLY A 282 -15.55 3.35 8.71
C GLY A 282 -14.48 4.28 9.27
N LEU A 283 -13.89 3.96 10.43
CA LEU A 283 -12.79 4.73 11.02
C LEU A 283 -11.39 4.20 10.66
N ASN A 284 -11.17 2.89 10.54
CA ASN A 284 -9.83 2.33 10.32
C ASN A 284 -9.80 1.27 9.23
N ASP A 285 -8.57 0.99 8.76
CA ASP A 285 -8.23 -0.10 7.86
C ASP A 285 -7.27 -1.02 8.64
N PRO A 286 -7.59 -2.31 8.86
CA PRO A 286 -6.73 -3.20 9.65
C PRO A 286 -5.36 -3.49 9.00
N ALA A 287 -5.14 -3.12 7.73
CA ALA A 287 -3.82 -3.11 7.11
C ALA A 287 -2.93 -1.94 7.58
N GLU A 288 -3.53 -0.92 8.22
CA GLU A 288 -2.90 0.37 8.54
C GLU A 288 -2.96 0.68 10.06
N PRO A 289 -2.16 0.02 10.92
CA PRO A 289 -2.22 0.18 12.39
C PRO A 289 -2.01 1.62 12.89
N THR A 290 -1.35 2.46 12.09
CA THR A 290 -1.09 3.87 12.40
C THR A 290 -2.35 4.73 12.32
N TRP A 291 -3.44 4.24 11.73
CA TRP A 291 -4.63 5.04 11.41
C TRP A 291 -5.55 5.28 12.59
N GLY A 292 -5.67 4.33 13.51
CA GLY A 292 -6.47 4.45 14.72
C GLY A 292 -7.98 4.27 14.51
N GLY A 293 -8.62 3.51 15.41
CA GLY A 293 -10.07 3.25 15.42
C GLY A 293 -10.54 2.89 16.82
N TRP A 294 -11.66 2.18 16.95
CA TRP A 294 -12.15 1.73 18.27
C TRP A 294 -11.14 0.79 18.94
N GLY A 295 -10.42 -0.02 18.15
CA GLY A 295 -9.32 -0.88 18.59
C GLY A 295 -7.96 -0.20 18.71
N ALA A 296 -7.92 1.02 19.25
CA ALA A 296 -6.70 1.81 19.44
C ALA A 296 -5.97 2.25 18.15
N ARG A 297 -4.77 2.81 18.33
CA ARG A 297 -3.82 3.24 17.30
C ARG A 297 -2.42 2.77 17.69
N PHE A 298 -1.62 2.38 16.71
CA PHE A 298 -0.30 1.79 16.92
C PHE A 298 0.79 2.51 16.12
N GLN A 299 2.03 2.29 16.51
CA GLN A 299 3.24 2.80 15.86
C GLN A 299 4.20 1.64 15.60
N ARG A 300 5.03 1.77 14.56
CA ARG A 300 5.98 0.71 14.17
C ARG A 300 7.20 0.72 15.10
N GLU A 301 7.58 -0.45 15.59
CA GLU A 301 8.84 -0.69 16.30
C GLU A 301 9.50 -1.94 15.68
N GLY A 302 10.47 -1.74 14.78
CA GLY A 302 11.06 -2.84 14.02
C GLY A 302 10.01 -3.60 13.18
N THR A 303 9.78 -4.89 13.48
CA THR A 303 8.79 -5.73 12.79
C THR A 303 7.44 -5.84 13.52
N VAL A 304 7.28 -5.19 14.67
CA VAL A 304 6.05 -5.23 15.49
C VAL A 304 5.34 -3.87 15.50
N TRP A 305 4.04 -3.88 15.73
CA TRP A 305 3.23 -2.70 16.00
C TRP A 305 2.95 -2.59 17.50
N ARG A 306 3.12 -1.40 18.07
CA ARG A 306 3.04 -1.14 19.51
C ARG A 306 2.18 0.08 19.80
N ASP A 307 1.67 0.19 21.02
CA ASP A 307 0.86 1.31 21.54
C ASP A 307 1.35 2.69 21.06
N ALA A 308 0.50 3.42 20.33
CA ALA A 308 0.71 4.85 20.06
C ALA A 308 -0.05 5.71 21.07
N GLN A 309 0.10 7.03 20.97
CA GLN A 309 -0.56 8.01 21.84
C GLN A 309 -1.41 8.99 21.02
N ASP A 310 -2.57 9.33 21.53
CA ASP A 310 -3.45 10.36 20.96
C ASP A 310 -3.56 11.57 21.88
N THR A 311 -3.84 12.75 21.30
CA THR A 311 -4.00 13.99 22.06
C THR A 311 -5.43 14.49 21.95
N VAL A 312 -6.19 14.35 23.04
CA VAL A 312 -7.60 14.73 23.10
C VAL A 312 -7.79 15.77 24.21
N ASN A 313 -8.37 16.92 23.85
CA ASN A 313 -8.58 18.06 24.75
C ASN A 313 -7.30 18.50 25.51
N GLY A 314 -6.14 18.42 24.85
CA GLY A 314 -4.83 18.76 25.42
C GLY A 314 -4.17 17.69 26.29
N SER A 315 -4.83 16.54 26.52
CA SER A 315 -4.25 15.40 27.23
C SER A 315 -3.72 14.37 26.24
N THR A 316 -2.43 14.05 26.31
CA THR A 316 -1.79 13.02 25.49
C THR A 316 -1.67 11.70 26.25
N SER A 317 -2.27 10.62 25.74
CA SER A 317 -2.18 9.30 26.37
C SER A 317 -2.37 8.15 25.38
N ARG A 318 -1.93 6.96 25.76
CA ARG A 318 -2.18 5.71 25.00
C ARG A 318 -3.65 5.33 25.07
N THR A 319 -4.26 5.42 26.26
CA THR A 319 -5.68 5.14 26.49
C THR A 319 -6.60 6.05 25.67
N ALA A 320 -6.19 7.29 25.34
CA ALA A 320 -6.94 8.19 24.46
C ALA A 320 -7.18 7.65 23.06
N THR A 321 -6.33 6.74 22.56
CA THR A 321 -6.56 6.08 21.27
C THR A 321 -7.86 5.24 21.25
N VAL A 322 -8.34 4.81 22.42
CA VAL A 322 -9.58 4.03 22.61
C VAL A 322 -10.70 4.88 23.23
N TRP A 323 -10.47 5.54 24.37
CA TRP A 323 -11.58 6.18 25.11
C TRP A 323 -12.23 7.34 24.35
N ARG A 324 -11.53 7.96 23.40
CA ARG A 324 -12.07 9.02 22.54
C ARG A 324 -13.31 8.57 21.74
N TRP A 325 -13.45 7.26 21.50
CA TRP A 325 -14.57 6.66 20.78
C TRP A 325 -15.66 6.08 21.69
N ARG A 326 -15.45 6.08 23.02
CA ARG A 326 -16.34 5.45 24.01
C ARG A 326 -17.81 5.85 23.88
N PRO A 327 -18.16 7.14 23.68
CA PRO A 327 -19.56 7.52 23.50
C PRO A 327 -20.25 6.83 22.32
N ALA A 328 -19.52 6.51 21.24
CA ALA A 328 -20.08 5.82 20.09
C ALA A 328 -20.19 4.30 20.32
N TYR A 329 -19.11 3.64 20.76
CA TYR A 329 -19.15 2.18 20.92
C TYR A 329 -20.00 1.70 22.11
N GLN A 330 -20.23 2.54 23.13
CA GLN A 330 -21.18 2.22 24.21
C GLN A 330 -22.64 2.44 23.80
N ALA A 331 -22.93 3.43 22.95
CA ALA A 331 -24.25 3.60 22.37
C ALA A 331 -24.59 2.43 21.42
N ASP A 332 -23.66 2.01 20.56
CA ASP A 332 -23.83 0.86 19.66
C ASP A 332 -23.99 -0.45 20.44
N PHE A 333 -23.22 -0.63 21.53
CA PHE A 333 -23.39 -1.77 22.43
C PHE A 333 -24.79 -1.80 23.08
N GLN A 334 -25.26 -0.67 23.63
CA GLN A 334 -26.61 -0.56 24.19
C GLN A 334 -27.71 -0.84 23.14
N ALA A 335 -27.61 -0.27 21.93
CA ALA A 335 -28.61 -0.52 20.88
C ALA A 335 -28.66 -2.00 20.46
N ARG A 336 -27.50 -2.67 20.37
CA ARG A 336 -27.44 -4.12 20.09
C ARG A 336 -28.04 -4.98 21.21
N LEU A 337 -28.02 -4.52 22.46
CA LEU A 337 -28.77 -5.16 23.56
C LEU A 337 -30.28 -4.90 23.44
N ASP A 338 -30.72 -3.73 22.99
CA ASP A 338 -32.12 -3.49 22.65
C ASP A 338 -32.61 -4.43 21.52
N TRP A 339 -31.77 -4.70 20.52
CA TRP A 339 -32.04 -5.67 19.45
C TRP A 339 -32.25 -7.12 19.94
N CYS A 340 -31.85 -7.46 21.17
CA CYS A 340 -32.12 -8.79 21.76
C CYS A 340 -33.58 -8.99 22.15
N VAL A 341 -34.31 -7.90 22.42
CA VAL A 341 -35.64 -7.94 23.08
C VAL A 341 -36.72 -7.10 22.39
N ARG A 342 -36.35 -6.19 21.50
CA ARG A 342 -37.28 -5.35 20.74
C ARG A 342 -37.43 -5.84 19.30
N ASP A 343 -38.43 -5.31 18.61
CA ASP A 343 -38.58 -5.44 17.15
C ASP A 343 -37.86 -4.27 16.46
N PHE A 344 -37.60 -4.38 15.15
CA PHE A 344 -36.89 -3.36 14.35
C PHE A 344 -37.38 -1.94 14.65
N ALA A 345 -38.68 -1.66 14.46
CA ALA A 345 -39.26 -0.33 14.65
C ALA A 345 -39.30 0.18 16.12
N ALA A 346 -38.76 -0.57 17.09
CA ALA A 346 -38.71 -0.21 18.50
C ALA A 346 -37.27 -0.11 19.06
N ALA A 347 -36.24 -0.29 18.22
CA ALA A 347 -34.84 -0.06 18.56
C ALA A 347 -34.17 0.78 17.48
N ASN A 348 -33.10 1.50 17.84
CA ASN A 348 -32.36 2.33 16.92
C ASN A 348 -31.30 1.52 16.14
N HIS A 349 -30.98 1.95 14.92
CA HIS A 349 -29.92 1.40 14.08
C HIS A 349 -29.03 2.53 13.52
N ALA A 350 -27.74 2.27 13.39
CA ALA A 350 -26.78 3.32 13.04
C ALA A 350 -27.00 3.91 11.64
N PRO A 351 -26.78 5.23 11.44
CA PRO A 351 -26.88 5.88 10.14
C PRO A 351 -26.04 5.21 9.05
N ILE A 352 -26.49 5.28 7.80
CA ILE A 352 -25.73 4.85 6.63
C ILE A 352 -24.92 6.05 6.13
N ALA A 353 -23.65 6.14 6.55
CA ALA A 353 -22.76 7.25 6.22
C ALA A 353 -22.16 7.13 4.79
N VAL A 354 -22.48 8.10 3.93
CA VAL A 354 -21.96 8.23 2.56
C VAL A 354 -20.89 9.34 2.54
N LEU A 355 -19.82 9.17 1.77
CA LEU A 355 -18.77 10.18 1.63
C LEU A 355 -18.39 10.37 0.15
N ASN A 356 -18.53 11.60 -0.35
CA ASN A 356 -18.30 11.98 -1.75
C ASN A 356 -19.04 11.06 -2.76
N GLY A 357 -20.28 10.70 -2.43
CA GLY A 357 -21.12 9.79 -3.22
C GLY A 357 -20.76 8.30 -3.09
N GLN A 358 -19.70 7.95 -2.36
CA GLN A 358 -19.32 6.57 -2.09
C GLN A 358 -20.01 6.08 -0.82
N ALA A 359 -20.85 5.05 -0.91
CA ALA A 359 -21.41 4.34 0.24
C ALA A 359 -20.38 3.35 0.84
N GLY A 360 -20.82 2.49 1.76
CA GLY A 360 -19.98 1.47 2.40
C GLY A 360 -19.09 2.01 3.52
N ARG A 361 -18.21 1.14 4.05
CA ARG A 361 -17.34 1.45 5.20
C ARG A 361 -15.86 1.64 4.83
N GLU A 362 -15.54 1.56 3.55
CA GLU A 362 -14.19 1.73 3.04
C GLU A 362 -13.68 3.18 3.16
N VAL A 363 -12.37 3.29 3.38
CA VAL A 363 -11.67 4.58 3.52
C VAL A 363 -11.46 5.24 2.17
N VAL A 364 -12.01 6.45 2.02
CA VAL A 364 -11.91 7.24 0.80
C VAL A 364 -10.47 7.78 0.68
N ARG A 365 -9.88 7.70 -0.51
CA ARG A 365 -8.53 8.21 -0.79
C ARG A 365 -8.61 9.27 -1.88
N LEU A 366 -8.08 10.47 -1.64
CA LEU A 366 -8.08 11.61 -2.56
C LEU A 366 -6.65 12.12 -2.78
N ASN A 367 -6.30 12.44 -4.02
CA ASN A 367 -5.07 13.13 -4.34
C ASN A 367 -5.40 14.61 -4.56
N VAL A 368 -4.67 15.50 -3.90
CA VAL A 368 -4.89 16.95 -3.95
C VAL A 368 -3.55 17.68 -4.03
N THR A 369 -3.51 18.80 -4.75
CA THR A 369 -2.35 19.68 -4.72
C THR A 369 -2.52 20.67 -3.56
N ALA A 370 -1.43 21.11 -2.92
CA ALA A 370 -1.47 22.23 -1.99
C ALA A 370 -2.16 23.46 -2.60
N GLY A 371 -2.83 24.28 -1.78
CA GLY A 371 -3.64 25.40 -2.26
C GLY A 371 -4.94 25.02 -2.99
N GLN A 372 -5.16 23.76 -3.35
CA GLN A 372 -6.43 23.30 -3.94
C GLN A 372 -7.58 23.44 -2.92
N SER A 373 -8.72 23.94 -3.38
CA SER A 373 -9.96 23.88 -2.60
C SER A 373 -10.50 22.44 -2.59
N VAL A 374 -10.65 21.88 -1.40
CA VAL A 374 -11.19 20.53 -1.17
C VAL A 374 -12.60 20.65 -0.62
N THR A 375 -13.52 19.89 -1.20
CA THR A 375 -14.90 19.74 -0.70
C THR A 375 -15.14 18.28 -0.33
N LEU A 376 -15.66 18.06 0.88
CA LEU A 376 -16.05 16.77 1.42
C LEU A 376 -17.56 16.78 1.67
N ASN A 377 -18.29 15.80 1.14
CA ASN A 377 -19.74 15.80 1.09
C ASN A 377 -20.31 14.48 1.63
N ALA A 378 -21.05 14.56 2.72
CA ALA A 378 -21.78 13.47 3.36
C ALA A 378 -23.31 13.60 3.24
N ALA A 379 -23.83 14.51 2.40
CA ALA A 379 -25.26 14.74 2.22
C ALA A 379 -26.05 13.57 1.59
N GLY A 380 -25.35 12.55 1.06
CA GLY A 380 -25.96 11.28 0.66
C GLY A 380 -26.23 10.31 1.81
N SER A 381 -25.86 10.67 3.05
CA SER A 381 -26.09 9.81 4.21
C SER A 381 -27.58 9.75 4.56
N SER A 382 -28.00 8.60 5.07
CA SER A 382 -29.40 8.34 5.42
C SER A 382 -29.52 7.63 6.77
N ASP A 383 -30.71 7.65 7.35
CA ASP A 383 -31.04 6.94 8.57
C ASP A 383 -32.06 5.83 8.25
N PRO A 384 -31.84 4.58 8.69
CA PRO A 384 -32.76 3.47 8.40
C PRO A 384 -34.10 3.57 9.15
N ASP A 385 -34.13 4.25 10.29
CA ASP A 385 -35.32 4.44 11.13
C ASP A 385 -36.02 5.78 10.86
N GLY A 386 -35.42 6.65 10.04
CA GLY A 386 -35.93 7.97 9.66
C GLY A 386 -35.55 9.08 10.63
N HIS A 387 -34.58 8.87 11.52
CA HIS A 387 -34.07 9.88 12.44
C HIS A 387 -33.38 11.04 11.72
N ALA A 388 -33.30 12.19 12.41
CA ALA A 388 -32.62 13.37 11.91
C ALA A 388 -31.10 13.25 12.09
N LEU A 389 -30.35 13.45 11.01
CA LEU A 389 -28.89 13.34 11.02
C LEU A 389 -28.19 14.65 11.37
N THR A 390 -27.20 14.54 12.24
CA THR A 390 -26.22 15.57 12.57
C THR A 390 -24.83 15.16 12.07
N TYR A 391 -23.99 16.13 11.74
CA TYR A 391 -22.69 15.92 11.12
C TYR A 391 -21.60 16.59 11.95
N ARG A 392 -20.45 15.94 12.08
CA ARG A 392 -19.25 16.55 12.66
C ARG A 392 -18.00 16.11 11.91
N TRP A 393 -17.32 17.08 11.30
CA TRP A 393 -16.05 16.89 10.61
C TRP A 393 -14.89 17.32 11.50
N PHE A 394 -13.84 16.52 11.55
CA PHE A 394 -12.60 16.88 12.21
C PHE A 394 -11.38 16.27 11.51
N GLN A 395 -10.25 16.97 11.60
CA GLN A 395 -8.96 16.40 11.22
C GLN A 395 -8.50 15.45 12.34
N TYR A 396 -8.28 14.19 12.01
CA TYR A 396 -7.58 13.26 12.89
C TYR A 396 -6.09 13.45 12.63
N ARG A 397 -5.38 14.16 13.51
CA ARG A 397 -4.03 14.66 13.23
C ARG A 397 -2.96 13.59 13.38
N GLU A 398 -3.10 12.79 14.43
CA GLU A 398 -2.14 11.76 14.85
C GLU A 398 -1.79 10.67 13.81
N PRO A 399 -2.69 10.25 12.90
CA PRO A 399 -2.34 9.32 11.80
C PRO A 399 -1.76 9.99 10.53
N GLY A 400 -1.86 11.32 10.38
CA GLY A 400 -1.39 12.03 9.18
C GLY A 400 0.08 12.45 9.28
N THR A 401 0.81 12.50 8.16
CA THR A 401 2.19 13.02 8.14
C THR A 401 2.26 14.55 8.10
N HIS A 402 1.15 15.24 7.78
CA HIS A 402 1.07 16.69 7.90
C HIS A 402 0.83 17.13 9.36
N ALA A 403 1.84 17.74 9.98
CA ALA A 403 1.76 18.19 11.38
C ALA A 403 0.79 19.37 11.62
N GLY A 404 0.47 20.17 10.59
CA GLY A 404 -0.40 21.35 10.71
C GLY A 404 -1.86 21.01 10.98
N ALA A 405 -2.57 21.99 11.56
CA ALA A 405 -4.03 21.93 11.70
C ALA A 405 -4.70 22.55 10.47
N ILE A 406 -5.73 21.91 9.92
CA ILE A 406 -6.59 22.48 8.88
C ILE A 406 -7.85 23.11 9.49
N THR A 407 -8.33 24.21 8.90
CA THR A 407 -9.61 24.82 9.26
C THR A 407 -10.70 24.30 8.33
N LEU A 408 -11.64 23.53 8.88
CA LEU A 408 -12.80 23.00 8.15
C LEU A 408 -13.96 24.00 8.21
N ALA A 409 -14.26 24.65 7.09
CA ALA A 409 -15.52 25.38 6.92
C ALA A 409 -16.66 24.36 6.79
N GLY A 410 -17.84 24.66 7.37
CA GLY A 410 -18.95 23.70 7.37
C GLY A 410 -18.73 22.46 8.25
N ALA A 411 -17.87 22.53 9.27
CA ALA A 411 -17.52 21.37 10.10
C ALA A 411 -18.71 20.72 10.85
N THR A 412 -19.88 21.35 10.91
CA THR A 412 -21.12 20.81 11.49
C THR A 412 -22.26 20.61 10.48
N SER A 413 -21.99 20.81 9.18
CA SER A 413 -22.95 20.59 8.10
C SER A 413 -22.68 19.29 7.33
N SER A 414 -23.65 18.85 6.52
CA SER A 414 -23.51 17.67 5.65
C SER A 414 -22.41 17.81 4.60
N GLN A 415 -21.91 19.02 4.35
CA GLN A 415 -20.74 19.30 3.54
C GLN A 415 -19.74 20.14 4.36
N ALA A 416 -18.46 19.82 4.24
CA ALA A 416 -17.35 20.61 4.76
C ALA A 416 -16.32 20.90 3.65
N SER A 417 -15.57 21.98 3.80
CA SER A 417 -14.52 22.36 2.85
C SER A 417 -13.30 22.98 3.55
N PHE A 418 -12.15 22.86 2.91
CA PHE A 418 -10.91 23.52 3.33
C PHE A 418 -9.98 23.71 2.14
N THR A 419 -9.03 24.63 2.25
CA THR A 419 -7.92 24.74 1.31
C THR A 419 -6.81 23.79 1.75
N ALA A 420 -6.34 22.92 0.86
CA ALA A 420 -5.20 22.05 1.14
C ALA A 420 -3.99 22.88 1.57
N PRO A 421 -3.33 22.58 2.71
CA PRO A 421 -2.26 23.41 3.23
C PRO A 421 -1.03 23.36 2.32
N SER A 422 -0.23 24.42 2.34
CA SER A 422 1.08 24.41 1.69
C SER A 422 1.98 23.35 2.32
N VAL A 423 2.55 22.49 1.47
CA VAL A 423 3.54 21.48 1.85
C VAL A 423 4.78 21.63 0.98
N THR A 424 5.94 21.27 1.53
CA THR A 424 7.25 21.32 0.85
C THR A 424 7.65 19.95 0.25
N SER A 425 6.93 18.90 0.62
CA SER A 425 7.05 17.52 0.15
C SER A 425 5.70 16.82 0.35
N PHE A 426 5.54 15.62 -0.23
CA PHE A 426 4.34 14.80 -0.07
C PHE A 426 3.92 14.67 1.41
N ALA A 427 2.64 14.90 1.70
CA ALA A 427 2.10 14.73 3.05
C ALA A 427 0.68 14.13 3.04
N THR A 428 0.30 13.45 4.13
CA THR A 428 -1.05 12.92 4.31
C THR A 428 -1.84 13.70 5.35
N ILE A 429 -3.13 13.92 5.06
CA ILE A 429 -4.10 14.53 5.98
C ILE A 429 -5.29 13.58 6.11
N HIS A 430 -5.69 13.31 7.35
CA HIS A 430 -6.82 12.43 7.65
C HIS A 430 -7.98 13.28 8.15
N VAL A 431 -9.12 13.21 7.49
CA VAL A 431 -10.36 13.86 7.92
C VAL A 431 -11.42 12.80 8.14
N VAL A 432 -12.15 12.92 9.24
CA VAL A 432 -13.24 12.02 9.62
C VAL A 432 -14.53 12.82 9.67
N VAL A 433 -15.62 12.23 9.17
CA VAL A 433 -16.99 12.65 9.46
C VAL A 433 -17.63 11.66 10.43
N GLU A 434 -18.22 12.20 11.49
CA GLU A 434 -19.20 11.54 12.34
C GLU A 434 -20.58 11.90 11.79
N VAL A 435 -21.38 10.90 11.43
CA VAL A 435 -22.79 11.03 11.06
C VAL A 435 -23.60 10.41 12.18
N LYS A 436 -24.33 11.23 12.93
CA LYS A 436 -25.01 10.83 14.16
C LYS A 436 -26.51 11.12 14.09
N ASP A 437 -27.32 10.13 14.42
CA ASP A 437 -28.79 10.27 14.50
C ASP A 437 -29.26 11.03 15.76
N ASN A 438 -30.57 11.14 15.92
CA ASN A 438 -31.24 11.57 17.16
C ASN A 438 -32.15 10.49 17.77
N GLY A 439 -31.86 9.21 17.51
CA GLY A 439 -32.53 8.06 18.09
C GLY A 439 -32.12 7.80 19.55
N SER A 440 -32.53 6.66 20.11
CA SER A 440 -32.29 6.30 21.51
C SER A 440 -31.82 4.85 21.66
N PRO A 441 -30.56 4.59 22.09
CA PRO A 441 -29.48 5.57 22.24
C PRO A 441 -29.10 6.16 20.87
N ALA A 442 -28.57 7.38 20.84
CA ALA A 442 -28.23 8.03 19.58
C ALA A 442 -26.92 7.46 18.99
N LEU A 443 -26.98 6.87 17.79
CA LEU A 443 -25.88 6.11 17.18
C LEU A 443 -25.08 6.94 16.18
N THR A 444 -23.80 6.58 16.03
CA THR A 444 -22.83 7.29 15.20
C THR A 444 -22.17 6.34 14.22
N SER A 445 -22.30 6.64 12.93
CA SER A 445 -21.50 6.05 11.87
C SER A 445 -20.40 7.00 11.42
N PHE A 446 -19.31 6.44 10.92
CA PHE A 446 -18.12 7.19 10.56
C PHE A 446 -17.72 6.97 9.11
N ARG A 447 -17.08 7.97 8.49
CA ARG A 447 -16.25 7.77 7.29
C ARG A 447 -14.96 8.56 7.40
N ARG A 448 -13.85 7.92 7.04
CA ARG A 448 -12.53 8.55 6.87
C ARG A 448 -12.27 8.88 5.40
N VAL A 449 -11.68 10.04 5.17
CA VAL A 449 -10.91 10.34 3.96
C VAL A 449 -9.43 10.54 4.31
N VAL A 450 -8.56 9.94 3.52
CA VAL A 450 -7.11 10.19 3.51
C VAL A 450 -6.80 11.00 2.27
N LEU A 451 -6.27 12.21 2.48
CA LEU A 451 -5.82 13.09 1.42
C LEU A 451 -4.31 12.97 1.28
N GLN A 452 -3.85 12.68 0.07
CA GLN A 452 -2.46 12.77 -0.35
C GLN A 452 -2.26 14.18 -0.92
N VAL A 453 -1.45 15.00 -0.22
CA VAL A 453 -1.19 16.39 -0.56
C VAL A 453 0.17 16.51 -1.24
N ASP A 454 0.17 16.85 -2.52
CA ASP A 454 1.37 17.15 -3.29
C ASP A 454 1.73 18.64 -3.17
N PRO A 455 3.02 19.01 -3.13
CA PRO A 455 3.44 20.41 -3.11
C PRO A 455 3.00 21.14 -4.39
N VAL A 456 2.62 22.42 -4.29
CA VAL A 456 2.51 23.27 -5.50
C VAL A 456 3.92 23.47 -6.03
N VAL A 457 4.19 22.95 -7.23
CA VAL A 457 5.32 23.42 -8.03
C VAL A 457 4.97 24.83 -8.51
N ASN A 458 5.29 25.83 -7.69
CA ASN A 458 5.14 27.24 -8.02
C ASN A 458 6.12 27.59 -9.15
N GLN A 459 5.72 27.32 -10.39
CA GLN A 459 6.22 28.05 -11.55
C GLN A 459 6.01 29.55 -11.28
N PRO A 460 7.06 30.38 -11.30
CA PRO A 460 6.91 31.79 -10.96
C PRO A 460 6.03 32.49 -11.99
N THR A 461 4.88 33.00 -11.55
CA THR A 461 3.96 33.76 -12.39
C THR A 461 4.50 35.17 -12.69
N THR A 462 5.44 35.27 -13.62
CA THR A 462 5.35 36.35 -14.61
C THR A 462 4.23 36.03 -15.60
N PRO A 463 3.69 37.01 -16.35
CA PRO A 463 2.65 36.75 -17.34
C PRO A 463 3.11 35.69 -18.35
N LEU A 464 2.15 35.13 -19.10
CA LEU A 464 2.44 34.75 -20.49
C LEU A 464 2.80 36.04 -21.23
N ILE A 465 4.07 36.44 -21.12
CA ILE A 465 4.70 37.22 -22.16
C ILE A 465 4.69 36.32 -23.38
N ASP A 466 4.05 36.81 -24.43
CA ASP A 466 4.24 36.30 -25.77
C ASP A 466 5.74 36.45 -26.07
N ASP A 467 6.50 35.35 -26.01
CA ASP A 467 7.97 35.32 -26.21
C ASP A 467 8.39 35.61 -27.67
N THR A 468 7.55 36.35 -28.41
CA THR A 468 8.02 37.25 -29.45
C THR A 468 8.97 38.28 -28.85
N PHE A 469 10.26 38.10 -29.09
CA PHE A 469 11.30 39.06 -28.75
C PHE A 469 11.07 40.40 -29.46
N SER A 470 10.47 41.36 -28.76
CA SER A 470 10.55 42.80 -29.07
C SER A 470 11.13 43.56 -27.87
N ASP A 471 11.96 44.57 -28.17
CA ASP A 471 12.42 45.65 -27.28
C ASP A 471 13.35 45.40 -26.06
N GLY A 472 14.05 44.26 -25.99
CA GLY A 472 15.50 44.28 -25.68
C GLY A 472 16.01 44.83 -24.32
N VAL A 473 15.20 44.87 -23.26
CA VAL A 473 15.62 45.26 -21.89
C VAL A 473 15.72 44.02 -20.98
N ILE A 474 16.80 43.94 -20.19
CA ILE A 474 17.17 42.76 -19.37
C ILE A 474 16.59 42.84 -17.94
N ASP A 475 16.11 41.72 -17.39
CA ASP A 475 15.65 41.58 -16.00
C ASP A 475 16.80 41.82 -14.99
N PRO A 476 16.66 42.78 -14.04
CA PRO A 476 17.74 43.18 -13.14
C PRO A 476 18.18 42.11 -12.12
N ARG A 477 17.47 40.97 -12.02
CA ARG A 477 17.88 39.82 -11.18
C ARG A 477 18.94 38.95 -11.84
N TRP A 478 19.30 39.23 -13.08
CA TRP A 478 20.33 38.55 -13.84
C TRP A 478 21.44 39.57 -14.19
N GLN A 479 22.60 39.46 -13.55
CA GLN A 479 23.72 40.38 -13.82
C GLN A 479 24.55 39.93 -15.04
N PRO A 480 24.72 40.78 -16.07
CA PRO A 480 25.48 40.42 -17.27
C PRO A 480 26.98 40.38 -16.97
N ILE A 481 27.65 39.27 -17.30
CA ILE A 481 29.12 39.16 -17.22
C ILE A 481 29.74 39.86 -18.45
N GLY A 482 29.89 41.18 -18.35
CA GLY A 482 30.71 42.00 -19.24
C GLY A 482 32.04 42.37 -18.59
N ASP A 483 33.14 42.05 -19.26
CA ASP A 483 34.49 42.58 -19.02
C ASP A 483 35.05 42.53 -17.58
N LEU A 484 35.12 41.33 -16.97
CA LEU A 484 35.90 41.09 -15.75
C LEU A 484 36.94 39.96 -15.92
N PRO A 485 38.25 40.24 -15.76
CA PRO A 485 39.28 39.22 -15.61
C PRO A 485 39.50 38.92 -14.12
N LEU A 486 39.33 37.68 -13.65
CA LEU A 486 39.54 37.34 -12.24
C LEU A 486 40.29 36.03 -11.99
N ALA A 487 41.38 36.21 -11.22
CA ALA A 487 42.23 35.27 -10.49
C ALA A 487 42.79 36.04 -9.25
N GLU A 488 43.19 35.46 -8.12
CA GLU A 488 43.30 34.04 -7.75
C GLU A 488 42.96 33.82 -6.24
N ARG A 489 42.36 32.67 -5.88
CA ARG A 489 42.46 31.94 -4.56
C ARG A 489 41.41 32.14 -3.43
N ASN A 490 41.39 31.11 -2.56
CA ASN A 490 40.72 30.98 -1.25
C ASN A 490 39.19 30.84 -1.24
N GLY A 491 38.67 29.87 -2.00
CA GLY A 491 37.31 29.34 -1.78
C GLY A 491 36.18 30.04 -2.55
N ARG A 492 36.49 30.65 -3.70
CA ARG A 492 35.48 31.21 -4.63
C ARG A 492 35.80 30.85 -6.08
N ILE A 493 34.75 30.88 -6.92
CA ILE A 493 34.76 30.51 -8.34
C ILE A 493 35.54 31.54 -9.16
N GLU A 494 36.32 31.08 -10.15
CA GLU A 494 37.07 31.95 -11.07
C GLU A 494 36.85 31.55 -12.54
N ILE A 495 36.73 32.57 -13.38
CA ILE A 495 36.31 32.46 -14.78
C ILE A 495 37.36 33.16 -15.65
N THR A 496 38.15 32.38 -16.39
CA THR A 496 39.18 32.89 -17.29
C THR A 496 38.78 32.66 -18.75
N THR A 497 38.52 33.73 -19.49
CA THR A 497 38.19 33.64 -20.93
C THR A 497 39.46 33.56 -21.79
N THR A 498 39.80 32.38 -22.28
CA THR A 498 40.98 32.20 -23.14
C THR A 498 40.67 32.34 -24.63
N SER A 499 41.04 33.51 -25.16
CA SER A 499 41.32 33.86 -26.57
C SER A 499 40.17 34.05 -27.58
N SER A 500 40.12 35.31 -28.06
CA SER A 500 39.82 35.71 -29.45
C SER A 500 38.55 35.19 -30.12
N SER A 501 37.39 35.51 -29.56
CA SER A 501 36.25 35.91 -30.41
C SER A 501 35.42 36.99 -29.70
N THR A 502 35.10 38.06 -30.43
CA THR A 502 34.38 39.22 -29.87
C THR A 502 32.94 38.86 -29.58
N TRP A 503 32.66 38.60 -28.30
CA TRP A 503 31.33 38.32 -27.77
C TRP A 503 30.36 39.46 -28.12
N ARG A 504 29.43 39.21 -29.05
CA ARG A 504 28.36 40.13 -29.45
C ARG A 504 27.04 39.38 -29.52
N GLY A 505 26.12 39.66 -28.61
CA GLY A 505 24.68 39.43 -28.86
C GLY A 505 23.85 38.67 -27.83
N GLY A 506 24.39 38.09 -26.75
CA GLY A 506 23.54 37.39 -25.77
C GLY A 506 24.21 37.14 -24.42
N GLY A 507 23.77 37.82 -23.37
CA GLY A 507 24.40 37.82 -22.03
C GLY A 507 24.56 36.45 -21.36
N LEU A 508 25.64 36.32 -20.57
CA LEU A 508 25.81 35.26 -19.56
C LEU A 508 25.42 35.83 -18.20
N PHE A 509 24.58 35.10 -17.46
CA PHE A 509 24.02 35.55 -16.20
C PHE A 509 24.06 34.45 -15.13
N LEU A 510 24.40 34.84 -13.90
CA LEU A 510 24.51 33.95 -12.73
C LEU A 510 23.47 34.31 -11.66
N ARG A 511 23.13 33.33 -10.82
CA ARG A 511 22.34 33.50 -9.60
C ARG A 511 23.02 32.82 -8.43
N ASP A 512 22.96 33.44 -7.25
CA ASP A 512 23.60 32.93 -6.03
C ASP A 512 23.10 31.51 -5.66
N PRO A 513 23.99 30.65 -5.10
CA PRO A 513 23.66 29.28 -4.76
C PRO A 513 22.71 29.18 -3.56
N VAL A 514 21.98 28.06 -3.50
CA VAL A 514 21.06 27.72 -2.39
C VAL A 514 21.50 26.40 -1.76
N GLU A 515 21.52 26.37 -0.43
CA GLU A 515 21.94 25.22 0.37
C GLU A 515 20.72 24.38 0.78
N ILE A 516 20.76 23.06 0.54
CA ILE A 516 19.67 22.13 0.82
C ILE A 516 20.26 20.83 1.39
N GLY A 517 19.96 20.53 2.65
CA GLY A 517 20.52 19.35 3.33
C GLY A 517 22.03 19.48 3.52
N SER A 518 22.79 18.47 3.10
CA SER A 518 24.26 18.48 3.08
C SER A 518 24.83 18.81 1.69
N GLY A 519 24.13 19.64 0.92
CA GLY A 519 24.43 19.92 -0.48
C GLY A 519 24.16 21.36 -0.92
N LEU A 520 24.82 21.75 -2.02
CA LEU A 520 24.76 23.09 -2.62
C LEU A 520 24.23 23.00 -4.06
N ILE A 521 23.42 23.98 -4.45
CA ILE A 521 22.84 24.10 -5.80
C ILE A 521 23.25 25.41 -6.45
N TYR A 522 23.74 25.37 -7.68
CA TYR A 522 24.15 26.52 -8.50
C TYR A 522 23.30 26.60 -9.78
N ARG A 523 22.91 27.80 -10.21
CA ARG A 523 22.15 28.02 -11.46
C ARG A 523 22.81 29.07 -12.35
N VAL A 524 22.95 28.72 -13.63
CA VAL A 524 23.62 29.54 -14.67
C VAL A 524 22.69 29.66 -15.87
N ARG A 525 22.58 30.86 -16.47
CA ARG A 525 21.78 31.08 -17.68
C ARG A 525 22.63 31.65 -18.81
N LEU A 526 22.60 30.97 -19.95
CA LEU A 526 23.41 31.23 -21.13
C LEU A 526 22.50 31.70 -22.28
N GLY A 527 22.71 32.92 -22.77
CA GLY A 527 22.29 33.29 -24.12
C GLY A 527 23.26 32.71 -25.14
N VAL A 528 22.76 32.04 -26.18
CA VAL A 528 23.56 31.59 -27.32
C VAL A 528 23.57 32.71 -28.37
N PRO A 529 24.66 33.48 -28.56
CA PRO A 529 24.72 34.52 -29.59
C PRO A 529 24.65 33.90 -30.99
N ASP A 530 24.55 34.73 -32.03
CA ASP A 530 24.48 34.25 -33.41
C ASP A 530 25.85 33.78 -33.92
N ILE A 531 26.18 32.52 -33.60
CA ILE A 531 27.54 31.96 -33.78
C ILE A 531 27.79 31.54 -35.23
N SER A 532 28.02 32.53 -36.11
CA SER A 532 28.68 32.25 -37.39
C SER A 532 30.04 31.56 -37.12
N SER A 533 30.28 30.46 -37.82
CA SER A 533 31.32 29.44 -37.56
C SER A 533 32.64 29.93 -36.95
N ASN A 534 33.06 29.28 -35.85
CA ASN A 534 34.34 29.36 -35.11
C ASN A 534 34.46 30.31 -33.89
N GLN A 535 33.38 30.92 -33.39
CA GLN A 535 33.40 31.48 -32.03
C GLN A 535 32.97 30.42 -30.98
N PHE A 536 33.42 30.55 -29.73
CA PHE A 536 33.04 29.64 -28.63
C PHE A 536 32.93 30.38 -27.29
N ALA A 537 32.06 29.87 -26.40
CA ALA A 537 31.92 30.36 -25.04
C ALA A 537 32.26 29.23 -24.05
N GLU A 538 33.00 29.54 -22.99
CA GLU A 538 33.52 28.57 -22.02
C GLU A 538 33.26 29.05 -20.59
N ILE A 539 32.68 28.17 -19.76
CA ILE A 539 32.49 28.38 -18.34
C ILE A 539 33.20 27.26 -17.59
N THR A 540 34.07 27.63 -16.65
CA THR A 540 34.77 26.70 -15.77
C THR A 540 34.25 26.87 -14.35
N LEU A 541 33.95 25.76 -13.68
CA LEU A 541 33.43 25.68 -12.32
C LEU A 541 34.34 24.75 -11.51
N THR A 542 34.97 25.31 -10.47
CA THR A 542 35.92 24.61 -9.59
C THR A 542 35.24 24.15 -8.29
N PRO A 543 35.25 22.85 -7.95
CA PRO A 543 34.92 22.36 -6.62
C PRO A 543 35.97 22.83 -5.59
N ALA A 544 35.55 23.11 -4.36
CA ALA A 544 36.40 23.73 -3.35
C ALA A 544 37.31 22.74 -2.57
N TRP A 545 38.15 21.95 -3.27
CA TRP A 545 39.38 21.36 -2.72
C TRP A 545 40.45 21.26 -3.81
N VAL A 546 41.65 21.81 -3.51
CA VAL A 546 42.76 22.07 -4.45
C VAL A 546 44.06 21.71 -3.77
N PHE A 547 45.04 21.12 -4.47
CA PHE A 547 46.48 21.27 -4.17
C PHE A 547 47.41 21.16 -5.38
N ASP A 548 48.68 21.55 -5.15
CA ASP A 548 49.85 21.70 -6.04
C ASP A 548 51.12 21.24 -5.26
N ALA A 549 52.35 21.22 -5.78
CA ALA A 549 52.78 21.15 -7.19
C ALA A 549 53.36 19.75 -7.53
N GLU A 550 53.36 18.84 -6.56
CA GLU A 550 54.00 17.53 -6.61
C GLU A 550 53.08 16.31 -6.37
N GLY A 551 51.96 16.31 -5.64
CA GLY A 551 51.25 17.36 -4.88
C GLY A 551 49.96 17.85 -5.56
N GLN A 552 49.88 17.73 -6.89
CA GLN A 552 48.78 18.27 -7.72
C GLN A 552 47.46 17.48 -7.63
N ALA A 553 46.44 18.09 -7.05
CA ALA A 553 45.04 17.66 -7.09
C ALA A 553 44.12 18.83 -7.51
N GLN A 554 43.62 18.77 -8.73
CA GLN A 554 42.58 19.64 -9.28
C GLN A 554 41.69 18.79 -10.18
N GLU A 555 40.41 18.65 -9.83
CA GLU A 555 39.35 18.14 -10.70
C GLU A 555 38.29 19.24 -10.84
N TYR A 556 38.20 19.84 -12.02
CA TYR A 556 37.25 20.91 -12.30
C TYR A 556 36.32 20.58 -13.46
N LEU A 557 35.12 21.15 -13.43
CA LEU A 557 34.09 20.99 -14.44
C LEU A 557 34.14 22.17 -15.42
N ARG A 558 34.15 21.88 -16.72
CA ARG A 558 34.16 22.88 -17.80
C ARG A 558 33.02 22.59 -18.75
N ALA A 559 32.13 23.55 -18.92
CA ALA A 559 31.11 23.57 -19.96
C ALA A 559 31.55 24.51 -21.10
N ALA A 560 31.48 24.06 -22.35
CA ALA A 560 31.87 24.86 -23.50
C ALA A 560 30.86 24.70 -24.66
N ILE A 561 30.46 25.81 -25.27
CA ILE A 561 29.61 25.84 -26.47
C ILE A 561 30.48 26.15 -27.68
N ARG A 562 30.47 25.27 -28.69
CA ARG A 562 31.17 25.43 -29.97
C ARG A 562 30.21 25.11 -31.12
N GLY A 563 29.89 26.12 -31.93
CA GLY A 563 28.86 26.00 -32.96
C GLY A 563 27.51 25.66 -32.35
N SER A 564 26.80 24.67 -32.91
CA SER A 564 25.52 24.18 -32.39
C SER A 564 25.65 23.10 -31.29
N THR A 565 26.84 22.95 -30.70
CA THR A 565 27.15 21.88 -29.75
C THR A 565 27.62 22.41 -28.39
N LEU A 566 26.95 22.00 -27.32
CA LEU A 566 27.36 22.20 -25.91
C LEU A 566 28.03 20.93 -25.40
N THR A 567 29.20 21.06 -24.78
CA THR A 567 29.97 19.93 -24.24
C THR A 567 30.37 20.21 -22.80
N LEU A 568 30.11 19.23 -21.92
CA LEU A 568 30.57 19.23 -20.53
C LEU A 568 31.77 18.27 -20.40
N THR A 569 32.81 18.74 -19.72
CA THR A 569 34.07 18.02 -19.52
C THR A 569 34.50 18.13 -18.06
N THR A 570 35.15 17.09 -17.51
CA THR A 570 36.02 17.26 -16.33
C THR A 570 37.46 17.39 -16.78
N ARG A 571 38.29 18.04 -15.97
CA ARG A 571 39.73 18.03 -16.17
C ARG A 571 40.44 17.69 -14.88
N ARG A 572 41.15 16.56 -14.89
CA ARG A 572 41.88 16.02 -13.74
C ARG A 572 43.35 15.83 -14.09
N SER A 573 44.24 16.46 -13.33
CA SER A 573 45.70 16.36 -13.52
C SER A 573 46.15 16.60 -14.96
N GLY A 574 45.55 17.59 -15.62
CA GLY A 574 45.82 17.97 -17.02
C GLY A 574 45.02 17.23 -18.09
N ILE A 575 44.49 16.03 -17.79
CA ILE A 575 43.68 15.21 -18.69
C ILE A 575 42.24 15.75 -18.71
N THR A 576 41.77 16.17 -19.89
CA THR A 576 40.38 16.56 -20.13
C THR A 576 39.57 15.34 -20.55
N THR A 577 38.51 15.02 -19.82
CA THR A 577 37.56 13.95 -20.15
C THR A 577 36.22 14.57 -20.49
N THR A 578 35.68 14.30 -21.68
CA THR A 578 34.30 14.68 -22.00
C THR A 578 33.35 13.80 -21.22
N LEU A 579 32.49 14.42 -20.41
CA LEU A 579 31.41 13.71 -19.72
C LEU A 579 30.20 13.49 -20.62
N TRP A 580 29.90 14.47 -21.48
CA TRP A 580 28.72 14.48 -22.37
C TRP A 580 28.74 15.64 -23.37
N SER A 581 28.14 15.45 -24.54
CA SER A 581 27.88 16.50 -25.53
C SER A 581 26.44 16.49 -26.09
N VAL A 582 25.90 17.67 -26.41
CA VAL A 582 24.61 17.87 -27.10
C VAL A 582 24.81 18.73 -28.33
N GLY A 583 24.48 18.20 -29.51
CA GLY A 583 24.41 18.97 -30.76
C GLY A 583 22.98 19.37 -31.15
N GLY A 584 22.88 20.39 -32.02
CA GLY A 584 21.60 20.86 -32.60
C GLY A 584 21.03 22.13 -31.95
N ILE A 585 21.80 22.77 -31.08
CA ILE A 585 21.43 24.04 -30.43
C ILE A 585 21.52 25.16 -31.46
N SER A 586 20.43 25.93 -31.59
CA SER A 586 20.30 26.98 -32.59
C SER A 586 20.67 28.35 -32.00
N ALA A 587 21.20 29.24 -32.84
CA ALA A 587 21.47 30.63 -32.51
C ALA A 587 20.24 31.33 -31.93
N GLY A 588 20.43 32.17 -30.91
CA GLY A 588 19.35 32.89 -30.22
C GLY A 588 18.59 32.07 -29.16
N GLN A 589 18.86 30.77 -28.99
CA GLN A 589 18.29 30.02 -27.86
C GLN A 589 18.89 30.48 -26.52
N VAL A 590 18.07 30.53 -25.48
CA VAL A 590 18.48 30.77 -24.10
C VAL A 590 18.34 29.46 -23.32
N MET A 591 19.41 29.02 -22.66
CA MET A 591 19.44 27.77 -21.90
C MET A 591 19.72 28.05 -20.42
N THR A 592 19.05 27.29 -19.54
CA THR A 592 19.26 27.32 -18.09
C THR A 592 19.90 26.01 -17.66
N LEU A 593 20.98 26.09 -16.88
CA LEU A 593 21.73 24.96 -16.34
C LEU A 593 21.68 24.99 -14.80
N GLU A 594 21.35 23.87 -14.18
CA GLU A 594 21.24 23.73 -12.73
C GLU A 594 22.11 22.57 -12.22
N LEU A 595 23.16 22.90 -11.46
CA LEU A 595 24.11 21.94 -10.89
C LEU A 595 23.82 21.73 -9.40
N THR A 596 23.58 20.49 -8.99
CA THR A 596 23.36 20.08 -7.58
C THR A 596 24.49 19.16 -7.12
N MET A 597 25.09 19.45 -5.97
CA MET A 597 26.14 18.63 -5.37
C MET A 597 25.70 18.15 -3.98
N THR A 598 25.78 16.85 -3.71
CA THR A 598 25.41 16.29 -2.40
C THR A 598 26.19 15.00 -2.12
N ALA A 599 26.90 14.96 -0.98
CA ALA A 599 27.56 13.76 -0.43
C ALA A 599 28.24 12.82 -1.46
N GLY A 600 29.11 13.37 -2.31
CA GLY A 600 29.89 12.59 -3.29
C GLY A 600 29.18 12.32 -4.63
N ARG A 601 27.97 12.85 -4.84
CA ARG A 601 27.28 12.88 -6.15
C ARG A 601 27.15 14.30 -6.68
N VAL A 602 27.25 14.43 -8.00
CA VAL A 602 27.03 15.67 -8.76
C VAL A 602 25.96 15.39 -9.81
N SER A 603 24.97 16.26 -9.89
CA SER A 603 23.82 16.16 -10.79
C SER A 603 23.68 17.47 -11.58
N LEU A 604 23.35 17.40 -12.87
CA LEU A 604 23.10 18.56 -13.72
C LEU A 604 21.73 18.40 -14.41
N THR A 605 20.94 19.48 -14.42
CA THR A 605 19.64 19.55 -15.06
C THR A 605 19.60 20.71 -16.06
N MET A 606 18.89 20.54 -17.19
CA MET A 606 18.74 21.54 -18.25
C MET A 606 17.32 21.46 -18.84
N ASP A 607 16.69 22.60 -19.10
CA ASP A 607 15.39 22.66 -19.77
C ASP A 607 15.54 22.45 -21.29
N GLY A 608 15.23 21.25 -21.79
CA GLY A 608 15.25 20.95 -23.23
C GLY A 608 15.31 19.46 -23.57
N VAL A 609 15.22 19.13 -24.87
CA VAL A 609 15.43 17.76 -25.37
C VAL A 609 16.92 17.46 -25.45
N VAL A 610 17.37 16.45 -24.71
CA VAL A 610 18.76 15.98 -24.72
C VAL A 610 18.95 14.80 -25.69
N ARG A 611 20.13 14.76 -26.33
CA ARG A 611 20.77 13.57 -26.91
C ARG A 611 22.17 13.44 -26.28
N PHE A 612 22.75 12.25 -26.24
CA PHE A 612 24.10 12.05 -25.72
C PHE A 612 24.94 11.27 -26.72
N ASP A 613 26.26 11.52 -26.73
CA ASP A 613 27.27 10.51 -27.01
C ASP A 613 27.67 9.81 -25.69
N GLY A 614 28.00 8.52 -25.75
CA GLY A 614 28.11 7.68 -24.54
C GLY A 614 29.45 7.77 -23.79
N SER A 615 29.41 7.55 -22.47
CA SER A 615 30.36 6.64 -21.75
C SER A 615 30.22 6.60 -20.21
N HIS A 616 29.37 7.43 -19.58
CA HIS A 616 29.20 7.43 -18.11
C HIS A 616 27.74 7.37 -17.65
N ALA A 617 27.48 6.64 -16.55
CA ALA A 617 26.14 6.38 -16.02
C ALA A 617 25.74 7.38 -14.92
N LEU A 618 24.51 7.91 -15.01
CA LEU A 618 23.86 8.74 -13.99
C LEU A 618 22.51 8.11 -13.61
N SER A 619 22.28 7.91 -12.31
CA SER A 619 21.05 7.32 -11.76
C SER A 619 20.04 8.39 -11.31
N TRP A 620 18.78 8.24 -11.69
CA TRP A 620 17.67 9.15 -11.35
C TRP A 620 16.73 8.50 -10.31
N THR A 621 16.06 9.31 -9.48
CA THR A 621 15.11 8.85 -8.44
C THR A 621 13.66 9.34 -8.62
N HIS A 622 13.38 10.19 -9.61
CA HIS A 622 12.01 10.60 -9.96
C HIS A 622 11.90 11.15 -11.39
N VAL A 623 10.75 10.96 -12.04
CA VAL A 623 10.41 11.56 -13.34
C VAL A 623 8.97 12.10 -13.26
N HIS A 624 8.76 13.35 -13.67
CA HIS A 624 7.45 14.00 -13.60
C HIS A 624 6.47 13.45 -14.65
N PRO A 625 5.17 13.26 -14.35
CA PRO A 625 4.17 12.89 -15.35
C PRO A 625 4.03 14.01 -16.40
N GLY A 626 4.55 13.76 -17.60
CA GLY A 626 4.52 14.73 -18.71
C GLY A 626 5.78 14.79 -19.58
N PHE A 627 6.92 14.25 -19.13
CA PHE A 627 8.16 14.22 -19.92
C PHE A 627 8.66 12.81 -20.23
N ARG A 628 9.28 12.65 -21.40
CA ARG A 628 10.06 11.45 -21.79
C ARG A 628 11.55 11.78 -21.67
N ALA A 629 12.31 10.93 -21.00
CA ALA A 629 13.76 10.90 -21.14
C ALA A 629 14.15 10.01 -22.33
N ALA A 630 15.18 10.41 -23.08
CA ALA A 630 15.79 9.58 -24.11
C ALA A 630 17.31 9.70 -24.03
N ASN A 631 17.99 8.56 -24.01
CA ASN A 631 19.32 8.44 -24.58
C ASN A 631 19.31 7.23 -25.52
N ARG A 632 20.15 7.28 -26.55
CA ARG A 632 20.17 6.32 -27.64
C ARG A 632 21.62 6.06 -28.05
N ASP A 633 22.00 4.80 -27.90
CA ASP A 633 23.16 4.10 -28.49
C ASP A 633 24.52 4.37 -27.78
N ASP A 634 25.30 3.40 -27.29
CA ASP A 634 25.27 1.93 -27.41
C ASP A 634 25.50 1.23 -26.05
N ALA A 635 25.21 -0.08 -26.00
CA ALA A 635 25.79 -1.08 -25.09
C ALA A 635 25.92 -0.78 -23.56
N LYS A 636 25.04 -1.43 -22.79
CA LYS A 636 25.32 -2.11 -21.49
C LYS A 636 26.19 -1.37 -20.44
N GLY A 637 25.60 -0.97 -19.29
CA GLY A 637 26.41 -0.91 -18.05
C GLY A 637 25.90 -0.18 -16.79
N GLY A 638 24.76 -0.60 -16.21
CA GLY A 638 24.44 -0.46 -14.77
C GLY A 638 24.02 0.91 -14.20
N LEU A 639 23.34 1.04 -13.05
CA LEU A 639 22.41 0.20 -12.27
C LEU A 639 22.23 0.89 -10.90
N ALA A 640 21.00 1.25 -10.51
CA ALA A 640 20.55 1.47 -9.11
C ALA A 640 19.01 1.54 -9.06
N TRP A 641 18.40 1.00 -8.01
CA TRP A 641 16.96 0.70 -7.87
C TRP A 641 16.20 1.71 -6.98
N PHE A 642 14.86 1.68 -6.99
CA PHE A 642 13.99 1.43 -5.82
C PHE A 642 12.51 1.20 -6.24
N ASP A 643 11.77 0.49 -5.39
CA ASP A 643 10.46 -0.14 -5.68
C ASP A 643 9.20 0.71 -5.35
N ASP A 644 8.05 0.20 -5.81
CA ASP A 644 6.65 0.61 -5.58
C ASP A 644 6.12 1.94 -6.15
N VAL A 645 5.35 1.83 -7.24
CA VAL A 645 4.34 2.81 -7.70
C VAL A 645 3.06 2.06 -8.11
N ALA A 646 1.96 2.26 -7.38
CA ALA A 646 0.68 1.60 -7.67
C ALA A 646 -0.15 2.34 -8.73
N ILE A 647 -0.50 1.65 -9.82
CA ILE A 647 -1.32 2.18 -10.94
C ILE A 647 -2.69 1.50 -10.96
N ARG A 648 -3.78 2.27 -11.07
CA ARG A 648 -5.17 1.76 -11.05
C ARG A 648 -5.55 1.09 -12.37
N ARG A 649 -6.26 -0.05 -12.27
CA ARG A 649 -6.68 -0.89 -13.42
C ARG A 649 -8.00 -0.39 -14.06
N PRO A 650 -8.10 -0.29 -15.40
CA PRO A 650 -9.35 0.06 -16.09
C PRO A 650 -10.29 -1.15 -16.26
N ALA A 651 -11.59 -0.90 -16.44
CA ALA A 651 -12.65 -1.89 -16.28
C ALA A 651 -13.29 -2.35 -17.61
N THR A 652 -12.74 -3.40 -18.24
CA THR A 652 -13.41 -4.29 -19.21
C THR A 652 -12.61 -5.59 -19.35
N THR A 653 -13.27 -6.76 -19.33
CA THR A 653 -12.63 -8.02 -19.78
C THR A 653 -12.36 -7.93 -21.29
N PRO A 654 -11.12 -8.11 -21.76
CA PRO A 654 -10.83 -8.07 -23.19
C PRO A 654 -11.42 -9.31 -23.90
N GLY A 655 -11.99 -9.09 -25.09
CA GLY A 655 -12.63 -10.14 -25.90
C GLY A 655 -11.62 -11.05 -26.61
N PHE A 656 -10.88 -11.86 -25.84
CA PHE A 656 -9.85 -12.77 -26.32
C PHE A 656 -10.09 -14.19 -25.77
N ALA A 657 -10.18 -15.18 -26.66
CA ALA A 657 -10.56 -16.56 -26.32
C ALA A 657 -9.41 -17.45 -25.80
N GLY A 658 -8.21 -16.88 -25.64
CA GLY A 658 -6.99 -17.60 -25.31
C GLY A 658 -6.15 -17.97 -26.54
N ALA A 659 -4.86 -18.24 -26.33
CA ALA A 659 -3.97 -18.80 -27.34
C ALA A 659 -2.86 -19.64 -26.69
N VAL A 660 -2.46 -20.74 -27.35
CA VAL A 660 -1.27 -21.52 -26.98
C VAL A 660 -0.38 -21.64 -28.21
N ILE A 661 0.86 -21.15 -28.12
CA ILE A 661 1.82 -21.07 -29.22
C ILE A 661 3.03 -21.94 -28.90
N ASN A 662 3.36 -22.89 -29.78
CA ASN A 662 4.53 -23.76 -29.67
C ASN A 662 5.66 -23.26 -30.56
N PHE A 663 6.86 -23.13 -30.01
CA PHE A 663 8.03 -22.60 -30.71
C PHE A 663 8.87 -23.75 -31.28
N GLN A 664 8.86 -23.92 -32.61
CA GLN A 664 9.31 -25.16 -33.23
C GLN A 664 9.91 -24.96 -34.64
N PRO A 665 10.82 -25.85 -35.10
CA PRO A 665 11.30 -25.83 -36.47
C PRO A 665 10.18 -25.94 -37.51
N SER A 666 10.40 -25.31 -38.67
CA SER A 666 9.50 -25.45 -39.81
C SER A 666 9.52 -26.91 -40.30
N GLY A 667 8.40 -27.62 -40.13
CA GLY A 667 8.24 -29.03 -40.44
C GLY A 667 8.27 -29.98 -39.24
N ALA A 668 8.57 -29.51 -38.03
CA ALA A 668 8.38 -30.28 -36.80
C ALA A 668 6.88 -30.53 -36.54
N VAL A 669 6.55 -31.59 -35.78
CA VAL A 669 5.16 -31.92 -35.45
C VAL A 669 4.61 -30.92 -34.45
N THR A 670 3.59 -30.15 -34.83
CA THR A 670 2.89 -29.25 -33.90
C THR A 670 2.08 -30.06 -32.89
N PRO A 671 2.25 -29.86 -31.56
CA PRO A 671 1.42 -30.50 -30.54
C PRO A 671 -0.07 -30.18 -30.73
N ALA A 672 -0.93 -31.16 -30.44
CA ALA A 672 -2.37 -31.01 -30.61
C ALA A 672 -2.93 -29.88 -29.72
N GLY A 673 -3.72 -28.97 -30.31
CA GLY A 673 -4.28 -27.81 -29.62
C GLY A 673 -3.39 -26.56 -29.59
N MET A 674 -2.12 -26.67 -30.03
CA MET A 674 -1.20 -25.53 -30.11
C MET A 674 -1.08 -25.01 -31.54
N VAL A 675 -0.65 -23.74 -31.68
CA VAL A 675 -0.32 -23.13 -32.97
C VAL A 675 1.20 -22.97 -33.09
N ALA A 676 1.79 -23.37 -34.22
CA ALA A 676 3.23 -23.26 -34.41
C ALA A 676 3.71 -21.81 -34.64
N ASP A 677 4.84 -21.46 -34.02
CA ASP A 677 5.72 -20.36 -34.42
C ASP A 677 7.11 -20.91 -34.79
N SER A 678 7.48 -20.75 -36.06
CA SER A 678 8.78 -21.17 -36.60
C SER A 678 9.71 -19.99 -36.91
N GLY A 679 9.60 -18.89 -36.16
CA GLY A 679 10.48 -17.73 -36.32
C GLY A 679 10.00 -16.65 -37.28
N ALA A 680 8.73 -16.64 -37.66
CA ALA A 680 8.24 -15.68 -38.65
C ALA A 680 8.02 -14.29 -38.03
N VAL A 681 8.37 -13.23 -38.78
CA VAL A 681 8.10 -11.82 -38.39
C VAL A 681 6.62 -11.64 -38.05
N PHE A 682 6.29 -10.80 -37.07
CA PHE A 682 4.93 -10.53 -36.61
C PHE A 682 3.96 -10.22 -37.77
N ALA A 683 2.93 -11.04 -37.94
CA ALA A 683 1.82 -10.78 -38.87
C ALA A 683 0.58 -11.63 -38.52
N ALA A 684 -0.54 -11.36 -39.18
CA ALA A 684 -1.74 -12.19 -39.10
C ALA A 684 -1.50 -13.60 -39.69
N ARG A 685 -1.82 -14.63 -38.92
CA ARG A 685 -1.73 -16.06 -39.29
C ARG A 685 -2.55 -16.92 -38.32
N ASN A 686 -3.09 -18.03 -38.80
CA ASN A 686 -3.77 -19.04 -37.96
C ASN A 686 -4.88 -18.48 -37.04
N GLY A 687 -5.59 -17.44 -37.48
CA GLY A 687 -6.66 -16.78 -36.71
C GLY A 687 -6.18 -15.76 -35.66
N LEU A 688 -4.86 -15.60 -35.49
CA LEU A 688 -4.23 -14.67 -34.56
C LEU A 688 -3.33 -13.67 -35.32
N SER A 689 -2.70 -12.72 -34.61
CA SER A 689 -1.59 -11.94 -35.15
C SER A 689 -0.43 -12.00 -34.17
N TYR A 690 0.62 -12.73 -34.54
CA TYR A 690 1.77 -12.98 -33.67
C TYR A 690 3.05 -13.16 -34.46
N GLY A 691 4.18 -13.17 -33.76
CA GLY A 691 5.49 -13.47 -34.32
C GLY A 691 6.57 -12.50 -33.84
N TRP A 692 7.73 -12.61 -34.45
CA TRP A 692 8.95 -11.96 -34.00
C TRP A 692 9.10 -10.54 -34.57
N ASN A 693 9.86 -9.68 -33.90
CA ASN A 693 10.20 -8.36 -34.46
C ASN A 693 11.08 -8.43 -35.72
N VAL A 694 11.89 -9.49 -35.83
CA VAL A 694 12.70 -9.87 -37.00
C VAL A 694 12.64 -11.39 -37.17
N ALA A 695 12.90 -11.92 -38.37
CA ALA A 695 12.82 -13.37 -38.59
C ALA A 695 13.85 -14.12 -37.72
N ASN A 696 13.39 -15.14 -36.99
CA ASN A 696 14.16 -15.88 -36.00
C ASN A 696 14.19 -17.39 -36.31
N SER A 697 15.04 -17.80 -37.23
CA SER A 697 15.24 -19.21 -37.61
C SER A 697 15.92 -20.06 -36.53
N GLU A 698 16.18 -19.54 -35.33
CA GLU A 698 16.92 -20.24 -34.26
C GLU A 698 16.06 -21.22 -33.45
N THR A 699 15.11 -21.84 -34.13
CA THR A 699 14.30 -22.96 -33.69
C THR A 699 15.13 -24.24 -33.57
N ARG A 700 14.81 -25.11 -32.62
CA ARG A 700 15.42 -26.44 -32.47
C ARG A 700 14.35 -27.46 -32.05
N GLU A 701 14.60 -28.71 -32.41
CA GLU A 701 13.92 -29.91 -31.92
C GLU A 701 15.06 -30.84 -31.48
N ARG A 702 15.03 -31.32 -30.24
CA ARG A 702 16.20 -32.01 -29.65
C ARG A 702 16.16 -33.52 -29.83
N ASN A 703 14.98 -34.09 -30.10
CA ASN A 703 14.71 -35.52 -30.08
C ASN A 703 15.24 -36.18 -28.79
N SER A 704 15.07 -35.49 -27.66
CA SER A 704 15.64 -35.86 -26.37
C SER A 704 14.64 -36.66 -25.54
N SER A 705 15.05 -37.83 -25.04
CA SER A 705 14.26 -38.62 -24.08
C SER A 705 14.11 -37.96 -22.71
N ALA A 706 14.74 -36.80 -22.48
CA ALA A 706 14.51 -35.95 -21.31
C ALA A 706 13.40 -34.91 -21.50
N ALA A 707 12.83 -34.77 -22.69
CA ALA A 707 11.61 -34.00 -22.91
C ALA A 707 10.39 -34.87 -22.50
N PRO A 708 9.44 -34.37 -21.68
CA PRO A 708 8.23 -35.11 -21.33
C PRO A 708 7.26 -35.27 -22.51
N ASP A 709 7.26 -34.33 -23.47
CA ASP A 709 6.45 -34.36 -24.67
C ASP A 709 7.08 -33.52 -25.81
N GLN A 710 6.40 -33.47 -26.96
CA GLN A 710 6.82 -32.73 -28.15
C GLN A 710 6.91 -31.22 -27.95
N ALA A 711 6.05 -30.62 -27.10
CA ALA A 711 6.04 -29.18 -26.85
C ALA A 711 7.29 -28.76 -26.07
N HIS A 712 7.75 -29.62 -25.16
CA HIS A 712 9.00 -29.44 -24.42
C HIS A 712 10.25 -29.84 -25.22
N ASP A 713 10.14 -30.70 -26.24
CA ASP A 713 11.29 -31.07 -27.09
C ASP A 713 11.63 -30.01 -28.15
N THR A 714 10.64 -29.23 -28.57
CA THR A 714 10.81 -28.09 -29.47
C THR A 714 11.03 -26.79 -28.71
N LEU A 715 11.87 -25.92 -29.26
CA LEU A 715 12.12 -24.58 -28.73
C LEU A 715 12.48 -23.58 -29.82
N ASN A 716 12.40 -22.28 -29.50
CA ASN A 716 13.10 -21.23 -30.24
C ASN A 716 13.98 -20.41 -29.29
N HIS A 717 15.21 -20.12 -29.71
CA HIS A 717 16.11 -19.30 -28.93
C HIS A 717 15.70 -17.82 -28.97
N LEU A 718 15.65 -17.20 -27.79
CA LEU A 718 15.39 -15.77 -27.62
C LEU A 718 16.67 -14.92 -27.69
N GLN A 719 17.86 -15.52 -27.65
CA GLN A 719 19.13 -14.81 -27.49
C GLN A 719 20.24 -15.13 -28.50
N LYS A 720 19.96 -15.92 -29.56
CA LYS A 720 21.00 -16.28 -30.55
C LYS A 720 21.37 -15.13 -31.50
N THR A 721 20.46 -14.19 -31.71
CA THR A 721 20.75 -12.90 -32.37
C THR A 721 20.33 -11.76 -31.45
N SER A 722 20.91 -10.57 -31.64
CA SER A 722 20.60 -9.41 -30.79
C SER A 722 19.22 -8.84 -31.10
N SER A 723 18.51 -8.41 -30.05
CA SER A 723 17.20 -7.74 -30.09
C SER A 723 15.99 -8.57 -30.55
N LEU A 724 16.04 -9.90 -30.47
CA LEU A 724 14.86 -10.76 -30.65
C LEU A 724 13.81 -10.51 -29.55
N ARG A 725 12.57 -10.30 -29.97
CA ARG A 725 11.37 -10.36 -29.13
C ARG A 725 10.22 -10.94 -29.93
N TRP A 726 9.29 -11.58 -29.24
CA TRP A 726 8.08 -12.14 -29.81
C TRP A 726 6.86 -11.34 -29.32
N GLU A 727 5.88 -11.14 -30.18
CA GLU A 727 4.68 -10.34 -29.91
C GLU A 727 3.40 -11.10 -30.30
N LEU A 728 2.29 -10.83 -29.60
CA LEU A 728 0.93 -11.29 -29.89
C LEU A 728 -0.04 -10.10 -29.77
N ALA A 729 -0.83 -9.81 -30.80
CA ALA A 729 -1.87 -8.78 -30.74
C ALA A 729 -2.98 -9.20 -29.77
N LEU A 730 -3.24 -8.35 -28.76
CA LEU A 730 -4.27 -8.55 -27.74
C LEU A 730 -4.96 -7.21 -27.44
N PRO A 731 -6.28 -7.15 -27.27
CA PRO A 731 -6.93 -5.93 -26.78
C PRO A 731 -6.35 -5.46 -25.44
N SER A 732 -6.25 -4.16 -25.19
CA SER A 732 -5.73 -3.65 -23.92
C SER A 732 -6.56 -4.18 -22.72
N GLY A 733 -5.87 -4.70 -21.71
CA GLY A 733 -6.50 -5.45 -20.62
C GLY A 733 -5.48 -6.26 -19.81
N TRP A 734 -5.96 -7.06 -18.87
CA TRP A 734 -5.12 -7.93 -18.04
C TRP A 734 -5.13 -9.36 -18.56
N TYR A 735 -3.96 -9.98 -18.60
CA TYR A 735 -3.73 -11.33 -19.12
C TYR A 735 -2.90 -12.15 -18.15
N GLU A 736 -3.23 -13.43 -18.05
CA GLU A 736 -2.40 -14.44 -17.42
C GLU A 736 -1.59 -15.11 -18.53
N VAL A 737 -0.28 -15.12 -18.35
CA VAL A 737 0.68 -15.57 -19.35
C VAL A 737 1.57 -16.63 -18.71
N ARG A 738 1.39 -17.88 -19.13
CA ARG A 738 2.21 -19.01 -18.74
C ARG A 738 3.23 -19.30 -19.83
N ILE A 739 4.50 -19.46 -19.46
CA ILE A 739 5.58 -19.73 -20.42
C ILE A 739 6.43 -20.89 -19.91
N VAL A 740 6.54 -21.93 -20.73
CA VAL A 740 7.52 -23.00 -20.51
C VAL A 740 8.79 -22.69 -21.29
N ARG A 741 9.92 -22.71 -20.58
CA ARG A 741 11.19 -22.15 -21.03
C ARG A 741 12.29 -23.16 -20.78
N GLY A 742 13.25 -23.27 -21.69
CA GLY A 742 14.41 -24.14 -21.51
C GLY A 742 14.69 -25.09 -22.67
N ASP A 743 15.25 -26.26 -22.36
CA ASP A 743 15.87 -27.19 -23.31
C ASP A 743 16.06 -28.57 -22.68
N PRO A 744 15.50 -29.64 -23.26
CA PRO A 744 15.64 -30.98 -22.67
C PRO A 744 17.08 -31.51 -22.74
N ALA A 745 17.92 -30.97 -23.65
CA ALA A 745 19.28 -31.44 -23.86
C ALA A 745 20.34 -30.65 -23.07
N PHE A 746 20.03 -29.43 -22.61
CA PHE A 746 21.02 -28.52 -22.03
C PHE A 746 20.46 -27.69 -20.86
N THR A 747 21.12 -27.76 -19.70
CA THR A 747 20.90 -26.87 -18.56
C THR A 747 21.90 -25.69 -18.56
N ASP A 748 22.29 -25.23 -19.76
CA ASP A 748 23.30 -24.18 -19.99
C ASP A 748 22.69 -22.77 -20.04
N GLN A 749 21.51 -22.63 -19.45
CA GLN A 749 20.57 -21.57 -19.67
C GLN A 749 20.17 -20.94 -18.34
N VAL A 750 19.80 -19.67 -18.40
CA VAL A 750 19.07 -18.99 -17.34
C VAL A 750 17.92 -18.28 -18.02
N ASN A 751 16.69 -18.77 -17.86
CA ASN A 751 15.55 -18.47 -18.71
C ASN A 751 14.76 -17.21 -18.31
N HIS A 752 15.39 -16.25 -17.62
CA HIS A 752 14.72 -15.00 -17.24
C HIS A 752 14.06 -14.29 -18.44
N LEU A 753 12.74 -14.08 -18.39
CA LEU A 753 12.02 -13.35 -19.44
C LEU A 753 11.42 -12.05 -18.93
N LEU A 754 11.13 -11.14 -19.86
CA LEU A 754 10.28 -9.97 -19.67
C LEU A 754 8.99 -10.19 -20.45
N VAL A 755 7.86 -10.02 -19.78
CA VAL A 755 6.50 -10.12 -20.32
C VAL A 755 5.79 -8.81 -19.99
N GLU A 756 5.49 -7.96 -20.99
CA GLU A 756 5.06 -6.55 -20.76
C GLU A 756 5.98 -5.75 -19.81
N GLY A 757 7.27 -6.11 -19.75
CA GLY A 757 8.23 -5.52 -18.81
C GLY A 757 8.16 -6.08 -17.37
N VAL A 758 7.23 -6.99 -17.07
CA VAL A 758 7.24 -7.76 -15.82
C VAL A 758 8.22 -8.94 -15.96
N THR A 759 9.12 -9.09 -14.98
CA THR A 759 10.12 -10.16 -15.00
C THR A 759 9.51 -11.50 -14.57
N MET A 760 9.62 -12.50 -15.44
CA MET A 760 9.44 -13.90 -15.09
C MET A 760 10.82 -14.47 -14.74
N ALA A 761 11.10 -14.62 -13.45
CA ALA A 761 12.38 -15.12 -12.96
C ALA A 761 12.59 -16.60 -13.32
N ASP A 762 13.82 -17.05 -13.19
CA ASP A 762 14.25 -18.46 -13.22
C ASP A 762 14.96 -18.59 -11.86
N PRO A 763 14.42 -19.37 -10.90
CA PRO A 763 14.82 -19.25 -9.50
C PRO A 763 16.11 -20.04 -9.17
N ASP A 764 16.55 -20.97 -10.01
CA ASP A 764 17.72 -21.82 -9.73
C ASP A 764 18.80 -21.84 -10.82
N GLY A 765 18.48 -21.46 -12.06
CA GLY A 765 19.41 -21.28 -13.17
C GLY A 765 20.16 -22.55 -13.58
N ALA A 766 19.62 -23.73 -13.26
CA ALA A 766 20.31 -25.01 -13.43
C ALA A 766 19.42 -26.19 -13.84
N ASP A 767 18.11 -26.00 -13.98
CA ASP A 767 17.20 -27.03 -14.46
C ASP A 767 17.07 -27.09 -16.01
N ARG A 768 16.20 -27.98 -16.50
CA ARG A 768 15.92 -28.11 -17.94
C ARG A 768 14.75 -27.25 -18.40
N PHE A 769 13.80 -26.96 -17.51
CA PHE A 769 12.50 -26.41 -17.84
C PHE A 769 11.91 -25.62 -16.66
N ASP A 770 11.83 -24.30 -16.82
CA ASP A 770 10.96 -23.46 -15.99
C ASP A 770 9.53 -23.49 -16.56
N ASP A 771 8.52 -23.57 -15.69
CA ASP A 771 7.10 -23.46 -16.02
C ASP A 771 6.43 -22.46 -15.06
N ASP A 772 6.36 -21.21 -15.49
CA ASP A 772 5.93 -20.08 -14.67
C ASP A 772 4.78 -19.32 -15.32
N THR A 773 3.97 -18.68 -14.46
CA THR A 773 2.79 -17.91 -14.86
C THR A 773 2.86 -16.50 -14.27
N VAL A 774 2.59 -15.49 -15.10
CA VAL A 774 2.63 -14.06 -14.71
C VAL A 774 1.36 -13.34 -15.15
N THR A 775 0.87 -12.43 -14.31
CA THR A 775 -0.28 -11.56 -14.63
C THR A 775 0.22 -10.18 -15.10
N VAL A 776 -0.11 -9.80 -16.34
CA VAL A 776 0.41 -8.59 -17.00
C VAL A 776 -0.70 -7.71 -17.57
N GLN A 777 -0.42 -6.41 -17.73
CA GLN A 777 -1.32 -5.46 -18.38
C GLN A 777 -0.83 -5.11 -19.78
N VAL A 778 -1.53 -5.58 -20.80
CA VAL A 778 -1.37 -5.06 -22.16
C VAL A 778 -2.05 -3.70 -22.25
N SER A 779 -1.33 -2.69 -22.73
CA SER A 779 -1.85 -1.32 -22.82
C SER A 779 -1.87 -0.76 -24.24
N ASP A 780 -0.94 -1.17 -25.10
CA ASP A 780 -0.75 -0.67 -26.47
C ASP A 780 -1.39 -1.54 -27.57
N GLY A 781 -1.97 -2.68 -27.19
CA GLY A 781 -2.57 -3.66 -28.10
C GLY A 781 -1.70 -4.87 -28.43
N ARG A 782 -0.54 -5.05 -27.79
CA ARG A 782 0.35 -6.20 -27.99
C ARG A 782 0.91 -6.73 -26.67
N LEU A 783 0.84 -8.05 -26.48
CA LEU A 783 1.67 -8.75 -25.51
C LEU A 783 3.07 -8.96 -26.11
N THR A 784 4.10 -8.51 -25.42
CA THR A 784 5.51 -8.58 -25.83
C THR A 784 6.29 -9.46 -24.86
N VAL A 785 6.99 -10.47 -25.41
CA VAL A 785 7.89 -11.37 -24.69
C VAL A 785 9.31 -11.22 -25.22
N ALA A 786 10.25 -10.97 -24.31
CA ALA A 786 11.67 -10.80 -24.63
C ALA A 786 12.54 -11.50 -23.58
N PRO A 787 13.79 -11.88 -23.90
CA PRO A 787 14.73 -12.31 -22.87
C PRO A 787 15.07 -11.13 -21.95
N ALA A 788 15.17 -11.38 -20.64
CA ALA A 788 15.68 -10.38 -19.70
C ALA A 788 17.17 -10.13 -19.92
N SER A 789 17.68 -9.02 -19.38
CA SER A 789 19.07 -8.58 -19.56
C SER A 789 20.11 -9.49 -18.91
N ASN A 790 19.69 -10.29 -17.92
CA ASN A 790 20.48 -11.30 -17.21
C ASN A 790 20.16 -12.74 -17.65
N ALA A 791 19.27 -12.94 -18.61
CA ALA A 791 19.00 -14.27 -19.16
C ALA A 791 20.24 -14.78 -19.92
N VAL A 792 20.49 -16.09 -19.86
CA VAL A 792 21.64 -16.75 -20.51
C VAL A 792 21.12 -17.84 -21.43
N ASN A 793 21.51 -17.80 -22.71
CA ASN A 793 21.09 -18.74 -23.74
C ASN A 793 19.57 -19.00 -23.78
N ALA A 794 18.74 -18.05 -23.35
CA ALA A 794 17.32 -18.28 -23.04
C ALA A 794 16.53 -18.81 -24.25
N LYS A 795 15.62 -19.75 -23.96
CA LYS A 795 14.84 -20.50 -24.93
C LYS A 795 13.40 -20.56 -24.45
N VAL A 796 12.46 -20.50 -25.38
CA VAL A 796 11.04 -20.71 -25.10
C VAL A 796 10.57 -21.95 -25.84
N CYS A 797 9.86 -22.82 -25.14
CA CYS A 797 9.26 -24.04 -25.67
C CYS A 797 7.83 -23.73 -26.14
N PHE A 798 6.97 -23.26 -25.24
CA PHE A 798 5.64 -22.77 -25.58
C PHE A 798 5.16 -21.66 -24.64
N ILE A 799 4.13 -20.93 -25.08
CA ILE A 799 3.44 -19.87 -24.33
C ILE A 799 1.93 -20.09 -24.39
N GLU A 800 1.29 -20.01 -23.23
CA GLU A 800 -0.17 -20.04 -23.04
C GLU A 800 -0.62 -18.66 -22.51
N VAL A 801 -1.63 -18.08 -23.15
CA VAL A 801 -2.15 -16.75 -22.84
C VAL A 801 -3.65 -16.82 -22.65
N VAL A 802 -4.15 -16.34 -21.52
CA VAL A 802 -5.57 -16.28 -21.19
C VAL A 802 -5.94 -14.86 -20.74
N ALA A 803 -7.06 -14.32 -21.23
CA ALA A 803 -7.59 -13.06 -20.74
C ALA A 803 -8.07 -13.24 -19.29
N VAL A 804 -7.58 -12.43 -18.35
CA VAL A 804 -8.08 -12.45 -16.97
C VAL A 804 -9.50 -11.89 -16.98
N PRO A 805 -10.53 -12.67 -16.63
CA PRO A 805 -11.88 -12.15 -16.53
C PRO A 805 -11.95 -11.10 -15.42
N VAL A 806 -12.67 -10.00 -15.64
CA VAL A 806 -13.06 -9.09 -14.56
C VAL A 806 -14.16 -9.76 -13.72
N GLY A 807 -13.76 -10.75 -12.94
CA GLY A 807 -14.55 -11.39 -11.88
C GLY A 807 -14.37 -10.64 -10.57
N GLY A 808 -15.45 -10.44 -9.82
CA GLY A 808 -15.45 -9.62 -8.61
C GLY A 808 -14.65 -10.22 -7.46
N GLY A 809 -13.86 -9.37 -6.80
CA GLY A 809 -13.08 -9.61 -5.59
C GLY A 809 -12.47 -8.30 -5.10
#